data_AF-A0A2D7F7J7-F1
#
_entry.id   AF-A0A2D7F7J7-F1
#
_cell.length_a   1.000
_cell.length_b   1.000
_cell.length_c   1.000
_cell.angle_alpha   90.00
_cell.angle_beta   90.00
_cell.angle_gamma   90.00
#
_symmetry.space_group_name_H-M   'P 1'
#
loop_
_entity.id
_entity.type
_entity.pdbx_description
1 polymer ?
#
loop_
_entity_poly.entity_id
_entity_poly.type
_entity_poly.pdbx_seq_one_letter_code
_entity_poly.pdbx_strand_id
1 'polypeptide(L)'
;MDLVAIGQEVGIQLPSGQSLVTFAIVSVVLALIYVSSLGQKLRELLTETVFTNWRLALLGATGLVLSLASGWTTWDGMRNFTQEPVLSLMITFGIQGVMLIVAWLIGESFASGMNFRPVAKSGDRTSKQALMAMQPIVGTIIGLLLFAAMALLIINQAAPSQLAQQDWASNSWMLLPNSLLIGAIVILVAATLLLNAGSDIVGDYLQAIRVMVRSAVLWVMFLACMATSVFFSFDSLFSTIFPKEERVRAAELRAQNQVAGVVNDIGGLASRRRIEERDRLFVADGWKEYDKTLDRLVFEARQAPDAIRNFFENKMRERQKLVAQRQGEKASVEGQQVQLTQRTGTLTSQIGRAREVANQLRPVIEDLKSKIFAKDREIVAKKAEADAEAGGIGVTAKEGKGPKYREIARELRNLNAEKRNLGLQLREYQQRLDKSLTDVSNGERELANAQGELATLKSRASTAERLIELAKQSNQTVEPSFDPTNGPRQLEVARLKFRQNPTQPGLARIQALCATMLGAMSEVPTLKARAQSINCDPGTASEASERVFALNAGLAVLASNCIGGDKLPKTGGADGLFRFARQCVQDSGLPSRDTDELRTQINYLELNRDDKTHRFVVSSNAFQDGNKLAYLALAIAIAIDALVFMSGLFGANAVRSPLSDVPSHKGRSAQQLEAIIDTALQPQPFDNAKLVLDYLRPITPQGGFTGQIIIEDHDSNSAALRKVLNAASSIGAVRHLDQNERAYQVRSELFEYLSLVAKRAYEKDEGIAQLAELERTVLDALAPHVGDNAKLVLSHMHPMLKQHGFMAEVKLQEISEPDDVLTVRGALNAGAIYERVKRAGEEQNHFYIHADFFKTLSSLRSRYMSAGSRIALEPGPVSLQVSHDQAQSGKGSVPAPLPTKTHSREATSQAIMSASEPKQIANDPPRPRNRDEFVKSFLMALEIEPTRLSDVQGEVFGAAAAASEAFKRFREDNHALSNQIDLEDGKARDLLEAVYANLKYNIPNGEVSEQRELDVAFEEIQSLRPVIMLLQGGPVERLMHSIVHDMEPDNAEGKLRPNEQSLFNVAKNLDNALKNTDRNTISAWSSLGGVLDEMSGQQDNIRQLPNIATR
;
A
#
# COMPACT_ATOMS: atom_id res chain seq x y z
N MET A 1 -37.35 7.34 -14.26
CA MET A 1 -36.05 7.64 -13.60
C MET A 1 -34.97 7.10 -14.50
N ASP A 2 -34.20 7.98 -15.13
CA ASP A 2 -33.31 7.60 -16.23
C ASP A 2 -31.99 7.00 -15.75
N LEU A 3 -31.87 5.68 -15.93
CA LEU A 3 -30.62 4.93 -15.74
C LEU A 3 -29.48 5.39 -16.68
N VAL A 4 -29.80 6.17 -17.72
CA VAL A 4 -28.83 6.72 -18.68
C VAL A 4 -27.92 7.78 -18.05
N ALA A 5 -28.41 8.55 -17.07
CA ALA A 5 -27.64 9.64 -16.45
C ALA A 5 -26.48 9.13 -15.57
N ILE A 6 -26.64 7.97 -14.92
CA ILE A 6 -25.62 7.40 -14.02
C ILE A 6 -24.46 6.76 -14.81
N GLY A 7 -24.69 6.36 -16.07
CA GLY A 7 -23.67 5.72 -16.91
C GLY A 7 -22.53 6.63 -17.37
N GLN A 8 -22.73 7.95 -17.40
CA GLN A 8 -21.73 8.88 -17.96
C GLN A 8 -20.63 9.31 -16.97
N GLU A 9 -20.84 9.21 -15.66
CA GLU A 9 -19.80 9.51 -14.65
C GLU A 9 -18.82 8.34 -14.40
N VAL A 10 -19.15 7.12 -14.83
CA VAL A 10 -18.38 5.89 -14.51
C VAL A 10 -17.43 5.46 -15.65
N GLY A 11 -17.37 6.20 -16.77
CA GLY A 11 -16.35 6.00 -17.81
C GLY A 11 -16.41 4.65 -18.54
N ILE A 12 -17.57 3.98 -18.56
CA ILE A 12 -17.74 2.68 -19.22
C ILE A 12 -17.78 2.87 -20.73
N GLN A 13 -16.67 2.57 -21.41
CA GLN A 13 -16.66 2.45 -22.87
C GLN A 13 -17.49 1.24 -23.30
N LEU A 14 -18.52 1.49 -24.12
CA LEU A 14 -19.37 0.45 -24.71
C LEU A 14 -18.51 -0.52 -25.56
N PRO A 15 -18.60 -1.84 -25.33
CA PRO A 15 -17.80 -2.82 -26.04
C PRO A 15 -18.25 -3.01 -27.50
N SER A 16 -17.33 -3.44 -28.36
CA SER A 16 -17.53 -3.57 -29.80
C SER A 16 -18.59 -4.62 -30.18
N GLY A 17 -19.22 -4.45 -31.35
CA GLY A 17 -20.47 -5.14 -31.72
C GLY A 17 -20.50 -6.68 -31.67
N GLN A 18 -19.36 -7.37 -31.57
CA GLN A 18 -19.34 -8.82 -31.32
C GLN A 18 -19.80 -9.19 -29.90
N SER A 19 -19.57 -8.34 -28.90
CA SER A 19 -20.01 -8.60 -27.52
C SER A 19 -21.53 -8.54 -27.37
N LEU A 20 -22.21 -7.64 -28.11
CA LEU A 20 -23.67 -7.58 -28.11
C LEU A 20 -24.30 -8.86 -28.67
N VAL A 21 -23.69 -9.45 -29.69
CA VAL A 21 -24.14 -10.73 -30.26
C VAL A 21 -23.95 -11.88 -29.27
N THR A 22 -22.82 -11.95 -28.56
CA THR A 22 -22.63 -12.99 -27.54
C THR A 22 -23.56 -12.82 -26.33
N PHE A 23 -23.78 -11.59 -25.86
CA PHE A 23 -24.79 -11.32 -24.82
C PHE A 23 -26.21 -11.69 -25.28
N ALA A 24 -26.60 -11.36 -26.51
CA ALA A 24 -27.89 -11.76 -27.08
C ALA A 24 -28.04 -13.29 -27.16
N ILE A 25 -27.03 -14.01 -27.66
CA ILE A 25 -27.05 -15.48 -27.74
C ILE A 25 -27.14 -16.12 -26.35
N VAL A 26 -26.34 -15.67 -25.38
CA VAL A 26 -26.41 -16.17 -23.99
C VAL A 26 -27.78 -15.89 -23.37
N SER A 27 -28.36 -14.70 -23.63
CA SER A 27 -29.70 -14.35 -23.15
C SER A 27 -30.80 -15.22 -23.77
N VAL A 28 -30.70 -15.53 -25.07
CA VAL A 28 -31.62 -16.42 -25.77
C VAL A 28 -31.46 -17.88 -25.30
N VAL A 29 -30.25 -18.35 -25.07
CA VAL A 29 -29.99 -19.69 -24.50
C VAL A 29 -30.53 -19.80 -23.08
N LEU A 30 -30.31 -18.79 -22.23
CA LEU A 30 -30.90 -18.74 -20.89
C LEU A 30 -32.44 -18.70 -20.94
N ALA A 31 -33.03 -17.92 -21.85
CA ALA A 31 -34.48 -17.89 -22.04
C ALA A 31 -35.05 -19.24 -22.54
N LEU A 32 -34.36 -19.93 -23.45
CA LEU A 32 -34.73 -21.26 -23.92
C LEU A 32 -34.62 -22.32 -22.81
N ILE A 33 -33.56 -22.27 -21.99
CA ILE A 33 -33.44 -23.13 -20.81
C ILE A 33 -34.56 -22.82 -19.82
N TYR A 34 -34.87 -21.55 -19.58
CA TYR A 34 -35.94 -21.09 -18.70
C TYR A 34 -37.34 -21.55 -19.14
N VAL A 35 -37.59 -21.69 -20.44
CA VAL A 35 -38.88 -22.18 -20.99
C VAL A 35 -38.91 -23.72 -21.14
N SER A 36 -37.76 -24.40 -21.13
CA SER A 36 -37.68 -25.85 -21.29
C SER A 36 -38.25 -26.64 -20.10
N SER A 37 -38.61 -27.92 -20.34
CA SER A 37 -38.98 -28.88 -19.29
C SER A 37 -37.83 -29.16 -18.30
N LEU A 38 -36.58 -28.91 -18.71
CA LEU A 38 -35.40 -28.94 -17.86
C LEU A 38 -35.41 -27.75 -16.87
N GLY A 39 -35.81 -26.57 -17.34
CA GLY A 39 -36.02 -25.37 -16.54
C GLY A 39 -37.19 -25.50 -15.56
N GLN A 40 -38.28 -26.19 -15.93
CA GLN A 40 -39.38 -26.51 -15.03
C GLN A 40 -38.94 -27.43 -13.87
N LYS A 41 -38.25 -28.53 -14.18
CA LYS A 41 -37.68 -29.44 -13.16
C LYS A 41 -36.63 -28.75 -12.28
N LEU A 42 -35.77 -27.91 -12.88
CA LEU A 42 -34.83 -27.07 -12.14
C LEU A 42 -35.55 -26.10 -11.19
N ARG A 43 -36.67 -25.51 -11.61
CA ARG A 43 -37.46 -24.65 -10.72
C ARG A 43 -38.11 -25.42 -9.60
N GLU A 44 -38.79 -26.54 -9.86
CA GLU A 44 -39.39 -27.36 -8.81
C GLU A 44 -38.34 -27.74 -7.75
N LEU A 45 -37.20 -28.28 -8.19
CA LEU A 45 -36.06 -28.60 -7.33
C LEU A 45 -35.50 -27.38 -6.57
N LEU A 46 -35.33 -26.23 -7.23
CA LEU A 46 -34.87 -25.00 -6.58
C LEU A 46 -35.90 -24.49 -5.55
N THR A 47 -37.20 -24.44 -5.87
CA THR A 47 -38.22 -23.99 -4.93
C THR A 47 -38.35 -24.94 -3.74
N GLU A 48 -38.38 -26.25 -3.99
CA GLU A 48 -38.49 -27.25 -2.92
C GLU A 48 -37.26 -27.21 -1.99
N THR A 49 -36.05 -27.04 -2.54
CA THR A 49 -34.82 -26.94 -1.73
C THR A 49 -34.66 -25.59 -1.02
N VAL A 50 -35.03 -24.48 -1.66
CA VAL A 50 -34.91 -23.11 -1.10
C VAL A 50 -35.92 -22.88 0.03
N PHE A 51 -37.16 -23.36 -0.11
CA PHE A 51 -38.20 -23.11 0.87
C PHE A 51 -38.23 -24.11 2.04
N THR A 52 -37.73 -25.34 1.87
CA THR A 52 -37.66 -26.30 3.00
C THR A 52 -36.42 -26.14 3.88
N ASN A 53 -35.28 -25.71 3.32
CA ASN A 53 -34.03 -25.50 4.08
C ASN A 53 -33.25 -24.26 3.56
N TRP A 54 -33.78 -23.07 3.84
CA TRP A 54 -33.20 -21.79 3.37
C TRP A 54 -31.71 -21.60 3.71
N ARG A 55 -31.23 -22.15 4.85
CA ARG A 55 -29.81 -22.09 5.24
C ARG A 55 -28.90 -22.87 4.28
N LEU A 56 -29.36 -24.01 3.77
CA LEU A 56 -28.64 -24.83 2.79
C LEU A 56 -28.58 -24.14 1.43
N ALA A 57 -29.72 -23.60 0.99
CA ALA A 57 -29.77 -22.82 -0.24
C ALA A 57 -28.88 -21.57 -0.16
N LEU A 58 -28.82 -20.88 0.99
CA LEU A 58 -27.95 -19.72 1.19
C LEU A 58 -26.47 -20.09 1.18
N LEU A 59 -26.05 -21.16 1.86
CA LEU A 59 -24.65 -21.61 1.85
C LEU A 59 -24.19 -22.15 0.48
N GLY A 60 -25.07 -22.84 -0.26
CA GLY A 60 -24.79 -23.25 -1.63
C GLY A 60 -24.74 -22.07 -2.60
N ALA A 61 -25.64 -21.09 -2.45
CA ALA A 61 -25.64 -19.89 -3.27
C ALA A 61 -24.42 -18.99 -3.02
N THR A 62 -23.97 -18.83 -1.77
CA THR A 62 -22.73 -18.06 -1.49
C THR A 62 -21.51 -18.74 -2.08
N GLY A 63 -21.40 -20.08 -2.02
CA GLY A 63 -20.31 -20.82 -2.66
C GLY A 63 -20.28 -20.67 -4.18
N LEU A 64 -21.46 -20.70 -4.82
CA LEU A 64 -21.59 -20.48 -6.25
C LEU A 64 -21.25 -19.03 -6.66
N VAL A 65 -21.71 -18.03 -5.89
CA VAL A 65 -21.38 -16.61 -6.13
C VAL A 65 -19.88 -16.35 -5.92
N LEU A 66 -19.27 -16.91 -4.89
CA LEU A 66 -17.83 -16.78 -4.62
C LEU A 66 -16.99 -17.48 -5.69
N SER A 67 -17.42 -18.66 -6.18
CA SER A 67 -16.73 -19.35 -7.28
C SER A 67 -16.89 -18.62 -8.62
N LEU A 68 -18.02 -17.94 -8.87
CA LEU A 68 -18.15 -17.03 -10.01
C LEU A 68 -17.26 -15.78 -9.87
N ALA A 69 -17.12 -15.22 -8.66
CA ALA A 69 -16.23 -14.08 -8.40
C ALA A 69 -14.74 -14.46 -8.56
N SER A 70 -14.32 -15.61 -8.02
CA SER A 70 -12.99 -16.19 -8.25
C SER A 70 -12.78 -16.54 -9.73
N GLY A 71 -13.80 -17.09 -10.37
CA GLY A 71 -13.81 -17.37 -11.80
C GLY A 71 -13.61 -16.12 -12.66
N TRP A 72 -14.16 -14.97 -12.26
CA TRP A 72 -13.96 -13.72 -12.99
C TRP A 72 -12.49 -13.26 -12.98
N THR A 73 -11.86 -13.21 -11.80
CA THR A 73 -10.44 -12.79 -11.69
C THR A 73 -9.48 -13.80 -12.28
N THR A 74 -9.77 -15.11 -12.12
CA THR A 74 -9.02 -16.20 -12.77
C THR A 74 -9.12 -16.12 -14.30
N TRP A 75 -10.32 -15.83 -14.84
CA TRP A 75 -10.53 -15.70 -16.28
C TRP A 75 -9.80 -14.50 -16.86
N ASP A 76 -9.87 -13.34 -16.21
CA ASP A 76 -9.19 -12.13 -16.69
C ASP A 76 -7.66 -12.30 -16.67
N GLY A 77 -7.08 -12.86 -15.59
CA GLY A 77 -5.66 -13.20 -15.53
C GLY A 77 -5.24 -14.20 -16.60
N MET A 78 -6.04 -15.24 -16.82
CA MET A 78 -5.77 -16.24 -17.85
C MET A 78 -5.93 -15.69 -19.27
N ARG A 79 -6.88 -14.78 -19.51
CA ARG A 79 -7.05 -14.06 -20.78
C ARG A 79 -5.86 -13.14 -21.05
N ASN A 80 -5.36 -12.45 -20.03
CA ASN A 80 -4.15 -11.63 -20.11
C ASN A 80 -2.91 -12.47 -20.48
N PHE A 81 -2.90 -13.77 -20.15
CA PHE A 81 -1.81 -14.70 -20.45
C PHE A 81 -1.91 -15.36 -21.83
N THR A 82 -3.08 -15.90 -22.20
CA THR A 82 -3.28 -16.66 -23.46
C THR A 82 -3.61 -15.78 -24.65
N GLN A 83 -4.10 -14.56 -24.42
CA GLN A 83 -4.74 -13.67 -25.41
C GLN A 83 -6.03 -14.22 -26.06
N GLU A 84 -6.47 -15.42 -25.66
CA GLU A 84 -7.61 -16.15 -26.25
C GLU A 84 -8.79 -16.24 -25.26
N PRO A 85 -9.81 -15.36 -25.36
CA PRO A 85 -10.81 -15.19 -24.30
C PRO A 85 -11.72 -16.41 -24.10
N VAL A 86 -11.97 -17.20 -25.17
CA VAL A 86 -12.83 -18.39 -25.13
C VAL A 86 -12.11 -19.57 -24.47
N LEU A 87 -10.85 -19.79 -24.84
CA LEU A 87 -10.02 -20.85 -24.25
C LEU A 87 -9.82 -20.62 -22.75
N SER A 88 -9.52 -19.37 -22.36
CA SER A 88 -9.42 -18.99 -20.95
C SER A 88 -10.71 -19.30 -20.19
N LEU A 89 -11.88 -18.95 -20.74
CA LEU A 89 -13.16 -19.18 -20.08
C LEU A 89 -13.44 -20.67 -19.85
N MET A 90 -13.15 -21.52 -20.84
CA MET A 90 -13.33 -22.98 -20.70
C MET A 90 -12.40 -23.57 -19.62
N ILE A 91 -11.14 -23.14 -19.58
CA ILE A 91 -10.19 -23.62 -18.57
C ILE A 91 -10.59 -23.12 -17.18
N THR A 92 -10.94 -21.85 -17.02
CA THR A 92 -11.39 -21.29 -15.75
C THR A 92 -12.66 -21.96 -15.23
N PHE A 93 -13.64 -22.24 -16.09
CA PHE A 93 -14.84 -23.01 -15.72
C PHE A 93 -14.47 -24.42 -15.22
N GLY A 94 -13.51 -25.09 -15.87
CA GLY A 94 -12.97 -26.37 -15.42
C GLY A 94 -12.32 -26.29 -14.03
N ILE A 95 -11.41 -25.34 -13.81
CA ILE A 95 -10.72 -25.13 -12.53
C ILE A 95 -11.73 -24.87 -11.40
N GLN A 96 -12.63 -23.90 -11.60
CA GLN A 96 -13.62 -23.50 -10.59
C GLN A 96 -14.64 -24.61 -10.29
N GLY A 97 -15.14 -25.29 -11.33
CA GLY A 97 -16.07 -26.41 -11.16
C GLY A 97 -15.45 -27.57 -10.39
N VAL A 98 -14.21 -27.96 -10.71
CA VAL A 98 -13.47 -28.99 -9.95
C VAL A 98 -13.22 -28.52 -8.52
N MET A 99 -12.77 -27.28 -8.32
CA MET A 99 -12.47 -26.73 -6.99
C MET A 99 -13.70 -26.75 -6.06
N LEU A 100 -14.87 -26.34 -6.55
CA LEU A 100 -16.13 -26.35 -5.79
C LEU A 100 -16.58 -27.79 -5.44
N ILE A 101 -16.59 -28.69 -6.42
CA ILE A 101 -17.00 -30.09 -6.22
C ILE A 101 -16.08 -30.79 -5.22
N VAL A 102 -14.77 -30.57 -5.33
CA VAL A 102 -13.79 -31.20 -4.44
C VAL A 102 -13.87 -30.62 -3.02
N ALA A 103 -14.08 -29.32 -2.84
CA ALA A 103 -14.30 -28.73 -1.52
C ALA A 103 -15.52 -29.36 -0.81
N TRP A 104 -16.61 -29.59 -1.55
CA TRP A 104 -17.81 -30.24 -1.03
C TRP A 104 -17.59 -31.72 -0.66
N LEU A 105 -16.92 -32.49 -1.53
CA LEU A 105 -16.55 -33.89 -1.26
C LEU A 105 -15.59 -34.03 -0.06
N ILE A 106 -14.67 -33.07 0.11
CA ILE A 106 -13.82 -33.00 1.30
C ILE A 106 -14.69 -32.81 2.53
N GLY A 107 -15.65 -31.87 2.52
CA GLY A 107 -16.61 -31.66 3.61
C GLY A 107 -17.39 -32.93 4.01
N GLU A 108 -17.93 -33.66 3.03
CA GLU A 108 -18.65 -34.93 3.27
C GLU A 108 -17.72 -36.01 3.90
N SER A 109 -16.44 -36.04 3.50
CA SER A 109 -15.45 -36.97 4.07
C SER A 109 -15.07 -36.67 5.53
N PHE A 110 -15.07 -35.39 5.94
CA PHE A 110 -14.89 -35.02 7.35
C PHE A 110 -16.13 -35.33 8.19
N ALA A 111 -17.32 -35.00 7.70
CA ALA A 111 -18.58 -35.25 8.40
C ALA A 111 -18.77 -36.74 8.74
N SER A 112 -18.45 -37.63 7.79
CA SER A 112 -18.57 -39.09 7.97
C SER A 112 -17.47 -39.74 8.81
N GLY A 113 -16.31 -39.08 9.00
CA GLY A 113 -15.16 -39.63 9.72
C GLY A 113 -15.23 -39.54 11.25
N MET A 114 -16.03 -38.64 11.81
CA MET A 114 -15.96 -38.28 13.24
C MET A 114 -16.72 -39.22 14.20
N ASN A 115 -17.68 -40.02 13.72
CA ASN A 115 -18.59 -40.77 14.60
C ASN A 115 -18.19 -42.24 14.86
N PHE A 116 -16.96 -42.64 14.52
CA PHE A 116 -16.49 -44.03 14.67
C PHE A 116 -15.71 -44.22 15.99
N ARG A 117 -16.27 -44.96 16.96
CA ARG A 117 -15.59 -45.36 18.21
C ARG A 117 -15.20 -46.84 18.19
N PRO A 118 -13.91 -47.21 18.37
CA PRO A 118 -13.50 -48.60 18.56
C PRO A 118 -13.92 -49.14 19.94
N VAL A 119 -14.11 -50.46 20.03
CA VAL A 119 -14.52 -51.14 21.28
C VAL A 119 -13.33 -51.28 22.22
N ALA A 120 -13.30 -50.52 23.31
CA ALA A 120 -12.42 -50.79 24.44
C ALA A 120 -12.92 -52.04 25.19
N LYS A 121 -12.04 -53.04 25.36
CA LYS A 121 -12.32 -54.17 26.26
C LYS A 121 -12.35 -53.68 27.70
N SER A 122 -13.36 -54.10 28.47
CA SER A 122 -13.46 -53.82 29.90
C SER A 122 -12.33 -54.48 30.69
N GLY A 123 -11.41 -53.67 31.22
CA GLY A 123 -10.32 -54.13 32.09
C GLY A 123 -9.65 -52.97 32.84
N ASP A 124 -9.65 -53.07 34.17
CA ASP A 124 -8.96 -52.25 35.17
C ASP A 124 -9.10 -50.72 35.18
N ARG A 125 -9.87 -50.23 36.17
CA ARG A 125 -9.98 -48.82 36.56
C ARG A 125 -9.37 -48.57 37.96
N THR A 126 -8.05 -48.67 38.10
CA THR A 126 -7.33 -48.13 39.28
C THR A 126 -5.85 -47.91 38.96
N SER A 127 -5.45 -46.65 38.64
CA SER A 127 -4.09 -46.06 38.83
C SER A 127 -3.80 -44.86 37.92
N LYS A 128 -4.41 -44.75 36.73
CA LYS A 128 -3.99 -43.81 35.68
C LYS A 128 -4.77 -42.48 35.60
N GLN A 129 -5.01 -41.80 36.73
CA GLN A 129 -5.58 -40.44 36.72
C GLN A 129 -4.57 -39.31 36.98
N ALA A 130 -3.42 -39.59 37.61
CA ALA A 130 -2.42 -38.56 37.93
C ALA A 130 -1.54 -38.10 36.74
N LEU A 131 -1.57 -38.80 35.61
CA LEU A 131 -0.65 -38.59 34.47
C LEU A 131 -1.31 -37.97 33.23
N MET A 132 -2.62 -37.71 33.26
CA MET A 132 -3.36 -37.20 32.09
C MET A 132 -3.35 -35.66 31.93
N ALA A 133 -2.90 -34.89 32.93
CA ALA A 133 -3.01 -33.43 32.92
C ALA A 133 -1.90 -32.68 32.17
N MET A 134 -0.71 -33.28 31.97
CA MET A 134 0.44 -32.59 31.33
C MET A 134 0.70 -32.99 29.87
N GLN A 135 0.00 -33.99 29.34
CA GLN A 135 0.27 -34.53 28.00
C GLN A 135 0.04 -33.55 26.82
N PRO A 136 -0.98 -32.65 26.81
CA PRO A 136 -1.19 -31.76 25.66
C PRO A 136 -0.13 -30.63 25.57
N ILE A 137 0.31 -30.08 26.70
CA ILE A 137 1.30 -29.00 26.77
C ILE A 137 2.68 -29.48 26.30
N VAL A 138 3.08 -30.70 26.69
CA VAL A 138 4.33 -31.31 26.20
C VAL A 138 4.24 -31.58 24.69
N GLY A 139 3.07 -31.97 24.18
CA GLY A 139 2.82 -32.17 22.75
C GLY A 139 2.92 -30.88 21.93
N THR A 140 2.31 -29.78 22.39
CA THR A 140 2.40 -28.48 21.70
C THR A 140 3.82 -27.93 21.72
N ILE A 141 4.53 -28.00 22.85
CA ILE A 141 5.93 -27.55 22.95
C ILE A 141 6.84 -28.34 22.00
N ILE A 142 6.71 -29.67 21.93
CA ILE A 142 7.52 -30.49 20.99
C ILE A 142 7.17 -30.15 19.53
N GLY A 143 5.89 -29.92 19.21
CA GLY A 143 5.46 -29.50 17.88
C GLY A 143 6.02 -28.12 17.47
N LEU A 144 6.02 -27.16 18.40
CA LEU A 144 6.53 -25.80 18.19
C LEU A 144 8.07 -25.80 18.04
N LEU A 145 8.78 -26.63 18.82
CA LEU A 145 10.22 -26.85 18.67
C LEU A 145 10.58 -27.54 17.34
N LEU A 146 9.79 -28.52 16.89
CA LEU A 146 9.97 -29.13 15.57
C LEU A 146 9.72 -28.14 14.44
N PHE A 147 8.68 -27.30 14.53
CA PHE A 147 8.40 -26.25 13.56
C PHE A 147 9.51 -25.21 13.51
N ALA A 148 9.98 -24.73 14.67
CA ALA A 148 11.10 -23.78 14.75
C ALA A 148 12.41 -24.36 14.20
N ALA A 149 12.74 -25.63 14.51
CA ALA A 149 13.91 -26.30 13.99
C ALA A 149 13.85 -26.50 12.46
N MET A 150 12.66 -26.82 11.92
CA MET A 150 12.44 -26.94 10.48
C MET A 150 12.54 -25.58 9.77
N ALA A 151 11.94 -24.53 10.34
CA ALA A 151 12.00 -23.17 9.81
C ALA A 151 13.44 -22.64 9.76
N LEU A 152 14.23 -22.85 10.83
CA LEU A 152 15.65 -22.51 10.86
C LEU A 152 16.45 -23.26 9.78
N LEU A 153 16.18 -24.56 9.58
CA LEU A 153 16.82 -25.36 8.52
C LEU A 153 16.47 -24.90 7.09
N ILE A 154 15.26 -24.37 6.89
CA ILE A 154 14.83 -23.79 5.61
C ILE A 154 15.50 -22.43 5.40
N ILE A 155 15.53 -21.55 6.41
CA ILE A 155 16.20 -20.24 6.35
C ILE A 155 17.69 -20.40 6.04
N ASN A 156 18.38 -21.35 6.69
CA ASN A 156 19.80 -21.66 6.42
C ASN A 156 20.07 -22.20 5.01
N GLN A 157 19.06 -22.70 4.29
CA GLN A 157 19.21 -23.24 2.93
C GLN A 157 18.67 -22.31 1.84
N ALA A 158 17.73 -21.42 2.17
CA ALA A 158 17.10 -20.50 1.24
C ALA A 158 17.82 -19.15 1.10
N ALA A 159 18.78 -18.83 1.99
CA ALA A 159 19.57 -17.61 1.93
C ALA A 159 20.47 -17.58 0.67
N PRO A 160 20.30 -16.62 -0.26
CA PRO A 160 21.19 -16.47 -1.41
C PRO A 160 22.60 -16.08 -0.94
N SER A 161 23.63 -16.71 -1.49
CA SER A 161 25.04 -16.53 -1.08
C SER A 161 25.61 -15.12 -1.24
N GLN A 162 24.87 -14.20 -1.87
CA GLN A 162 25.23 -12.79 -1.99
C GLN A 162 24.79 -11.92 -0.81
N LEU A 163 23.77 -12.33 -0.04
CA LEU A 163 23.34 -11.59 1.16
C LEU A 163 24.21 -11.89 2.38
N ALA A 164 25.04 -12.94 2.35
CA ALA A 164 25.85 -13.39 3.48
C ALA A 164 27.14 -12.57 3.75
N GLN A 165 27.42 -11.51 2.97
CA GLN A 165 28.72 -10.83 2.99
C GLN A 165 28.69 -9.34 3.36
N GLN A 166 27.56 -8.81 3.85
CA GLN A 166 27.47 -7.42 4.30
C GLN A 166 26.76 -7.29 5.67
N ASP A 167 27.57 -7.05 6.71
CA ASP A 167 27.28 -6.48 8.03
C ASP A 167 26.36 -7.18 9.07
N TRP A 168 25.78 -8.36 8.82
CA TRP A 168 24.96 -9.06 9.85
C TRP A 168 25.67 -10.18 10.65
N ALA A 169 26.99 -10.36 10.47
CA ALA A 169 27.76 -11.50 11.00
C ALA A 169 28.34 -11.34 12.43
N SER A 170 27.76 -10.46 13.27
CA SER A 170 28.21 -10.27 14.67
C SER A 170 27.46 -11.13 15.70
N ASN A 171 26.30 -11.70 15.33
CA ASN A 171 25.42 -12.44 16.23
C ASN A 171 25.54 -13.96 16.06
N SER A 172 26.38 -14.58 16.89
CA SER A 172 26.74 -16.00 16.85
C SER A 172 25.65 -16.99 17.29
N TRP A 173 24.45 -16.52 17.67
CA TRP A 173 23.37 -17.37 18.19
C TRP A 173 22.53 -18.09 17.11
N MET A 174 22.66 -17.72 15.84
CA MET A 174 21.94 -18.35 14.71
C MET A 174 22.75 -19.42 13.95
N LEU A 175 24.05 -19.58 14.24
CA LEU A 175 24.95 -20.52 13.53
C LEU A 175 25.03 -21.91 14.19
N LEU A 176 23.87 -22.53 14.46
CA LEU A 176 23.82 -23.96 14.77
C LEU A 176 24.11 -24.77 13.50
N PRO A 177 25.14 -25.66 13.48
CA PRO A 177 25.45 -26.44 12.29
C PRO A 177 24.30 -27.40 11.96
N ASN A 178 23.97 -27.54 10.67
CA ASN A 178 22.78 -28.27 10.20
C ASN A 178 22.70 -29.72 10.72
N SER A 179 23.83 -30.38 11.00
CA SER A 179 23.88 -31.71 11.63
C SER A 179 23.26 -31.76 13.03
N LEU A 180 23.37 -30.68 13.80
CA LEU A 180 22.84 -30.54 15.15
C LEU A 180 21.32 -30.28 15.13
N LEU A 181 20.84 -29.50 14.16
CA LEU A 181 19.40 -29.32 13.89
C LEU A 181 18.74 -30.62 13.44
N ILE A 182 19.37 -31.38 12.54
CA ILE A 182 18.88 -32.71 12.11
C ILE A 182 18.84 -33.68 13.32
N GLY A 183 19.88 -33.68 14.16
CA GLY A 183 19.90 -34.47 15.39
C GLY A 183 18.77 -34.11 16.37
N ALA A 184 18.53 -32.82 16.58
CA ALA A 184 17.43 -32.34 17.42
C ALA A 184 16.05 -32.77 16.88
N ILE A 185 15.83 -32.69 15.56
CA ILE A 185 14.59 -33.15 14.91
C ILE A 185 14.37 -34.65 15.12
N VAL A 186 15.40 -35.49 14.93
CA VAL A 186 15.29 -36.95 15.14
C VAL A 186 14.97 -37.28 16.60
N ILE A 187 15.59 -36.58 17.56
CA ILE A 187 15.33 -36.76 19.00
C ILE A 187 13.90 -36.30 19.37
N LEU A 188 13.43 -35.18 18.83
CA LEU A 188 12.07 -34.67 19.07
C LEU A 188 11.00 -35.59 18.47
N VAL A 189 11.23 -36.17 17.28
CA VAL A 189 10.36 -37.19 16.66
C VAL A 189 10.35 -38.49 17.46
N ALA A 190 11.51 -38.96 17.94
CA ALA A 190 11.58 -40.12 18.82
C ALA A 190 10.87 -39.90 20.15
N ALA A 191 11.01 -38.70 20.74
CA ALA A 191 10.31 -38.31 21.96
C ALA A 191 8.79 -38.25 21.77
N THR A 192 8.29 -37.71 20.64
CA THR A 192 6.85 -37.72 20.34
C THR A 192 6.31 -39.14 20.11
N LEU A 193 7.09 -40.04 19.50
CA LEU A 193 6.69 -41.44 19.33
C LEU A 193 6.64 -42.20 20.67
N LEU A 194 7.60 -41.97 21.58
CA LEU A 194 7.66 -42.64 22.88
C LEU A 194 6.60 -42.12 23.87
N LEU A 195 6.33 -40.82 23.90
CA LEU A 195 5.34 -40.22 24.83
C LEU A 195 3.88 -40.47 24.43
N ASN A 196 3.62 -40.83 23.17
CA ASN A 196 2.26 -40.99 22.62
C ASN A 196 1.88 -42.45 22.32
N ALA A 197 2.69 -43.43 22.69
CA ALA A 197 2.40 -44.86 22.51
C ALA A 197 1.26 -45.41 23.42
N GLY A 198 0.57 -44.57 24.19
CA GLY A 198 -0.36 -45.00 25.24
C GLY A 198 -1.52 -44.07 25.59
N SER A 199 -1.90 -43.12 24.72
CA SER A 199 -3.05 -42.22 24.95
C SER A 199 -4.05 -42.23 23.79
N ASP A 200 -5.35 -42.41 24.11
CA ASP A 200 -6.44 -42.49 23.12
C ASP A 200 -6.69 -41.19 22.33
N ILE A 201 -6.08 -40.07 22.73
CA ILE A 201 -6.10 -38.78 22.00
C ILE A 201 -5.46 -38.93 20.61
N VAL A 202 -4.47 -39.82 20.48
CA VAL A 202 -3.88 -40.22 19.20
C VAL A 202 -4.91 -40.92 18.32
N GLY A 203 -5.95 -41.54 18.89
CA GLY A 203 -7.08 -42.09 18.16
C GLY A 203 -7.77 -41.04 17.30
N ASP A 204 -8.30 -39.98 17.90
CA ASP A 204 -9.09 -38.96 17.19
C ASP A 204 -8.23 -38.12 16.23
N TYR A 205 -6.99 -37.76 16.61
CA TYR A 205 -6.08 -37.03 15.73
C TYR A 205 -5.53 -37.90 14.59
N LEU A 206 -5.16 -39.16 14.82
CA LEU A 206 -4.85 -40.08 13.71
C LEU A 206 -6.10 -40.44 12.92
N GLN A 207 -7.31 -40.30 13.44
CA GLN A 207 -8.55 -40.49 12.68
C GLN A 207 -8.76 -39.33 11.71
N ALA A 208 -8.59 -38.08 12.14
CA ALA A 208 -8.57 -36.91 11.25
C ALA A 208 -7.45 -37.01 10.20
N ILE A 209 -6.22 -37.37 10.60
CA ILE A 209 -5.09 -37.57 9.66
C ILE A 209 -5.34 -38.76 8.73
N ARG A 210 -5.93 -39.87 9.19
CA ARG A 210 -6.27 -41.04 8.37
C ARG A 210 -7.39 -40.71 7.38
N VAL A 211 -8.35 -39.86 7.75
CA VAL A 211 -9.36 -39.32 6.84
C VAL A 211 -8.69 -38.44 5.78
N MET A 212 -7.82 -37.49 6.17
CA MET A 212 -7.05 -36.67 5.21
C MET A 212 -6.17 -37.52 4.27
N VAL A 213 -5.48 -38.54 4.78
CA VAL A 213 -4.64 -39.45 3.97
C VAL A 213 -5.50 -40.29 3.01
N ARG A 214 -6.66 -40.76 3.46
CA ARG A 214 -7.61 -41.50 2.61
C ARG A 214 -8.26 -40.62 1.54
N SER A 215 -8.40 -39.31 1.80
CA SER A 215 -8.85 -38.29 0.83
C SER A 215 -7.70 -37.49 0.19
N ALA A 216 -6.44 -37.94 0.32
CA ALA A 216 -5.28 -37.14 -0.10
C ALA A 216 -5.29 -36.77 -1.60
N VAL A 217 -5.87 -37.62 -2.45
CA VAL A 217 -6.06 -37.33 -3.88
C VAL A 217 -6.98 -36.13 -4.09
N LEU A 218 -8.05 -36.01 -3.31
CA LEU A 218 -8.95 -34.85 -3.33
C LEU A 218 -8.22 -33.60 -2.85
N TRP A 219 -7.45 -33.69 -1.77
CA TRP A 219 -6.64 -32.57 -1.26
C TRP A 219 -5.58 -32.08 -2.26
N VAL A 220 -4.86 -32.98 -2.92
CA VAL A 220 -3.88 -32.63 -3.96
C VAL A 220 -4.57 -32.00 -5.17
N MET A 221 -5.71 -32.55 -5.61
CA MET A 221 -6.48 -31.99 -6.72
C MET A 221 -7.06 -30.60 -6.38
N PHE A 222 -7.53 -30.41 -5.15
CA PHE A 222 -7.98 -29.11 -4.64
C PHE A 222 -6.83 -28.09 -4.63
N LEU A 223 -5.69 -28.42 -4.01
CA LEU A 223 -4.55 -27.52 -3.91
C LEU A 223 -3.93 -27.17 -5.27
N ALA A 224 -3.96 -28.09 -6.24
CA ALA A 224 -3.53 -27.80 -7.61
C ALA A 224 -4.48 -26.82 -8.33
N CYS A 225 -5.81 -27.01 -8.19
CA CYS A 225 -6.80 -26.08 -8.73
C CYS A 225 -6.75 -24.71 -8.03
N MET A 226 -6.58 -24.68 -6.71
CA MET A 226 -6.41 -23.46 -5.93
C MET A 226 -5.12 -22.72 -6.32
N ALA A 227 -3.98 -23.40 -6.40
CA ALA A 227 -2.70 -22.76 -6.76
C ALA A 227 -2.75 -22.14 -8.17
N THR A 228 -3.39 -22.82 -9.12
CA THR A 228 -3.58 -22.27 -10.48
C THR A 228 -4.58 -21.12 -10.52
N SER A 229 -5.70 -21.22 -9.80
CA SER A 229 -6.68 -20.15 -9.61
C SER A 229 -6.06 -18.89 -8.99
N VAL A 230 -5.44 -19.02 -7.81
CA VAL A 230 -4.71 -17.94 -7.10
C VAL A 230 -3.67 -17.27 -8.00
N PHE A 231 -2.89 -18.03 -8.77
CA PHE A 231 -1.86 -17.47 -9.65
C PHE A 231 -2.42 -16.53 -10.73
N PHE A 232 -3.46 -16.94 -11.46
CA PHE A 232 -4.07 -16.08 -12.49
C PHE A 232 -4.90 -14.94 -11.86
N SER A 233 -5.63 -15.24 -10.77
CA SER A 233 -6.37 -14.24 -9.99
C SER A 233 -5.43 -13.13 -9.48
N PHE A 234 -4.22 -13.48 -9.03
CA PHE A 234 -3.18 -12.52 -8.65
C PHE A 234 -2.69 -11.64 -9.80
N ASP A 235 -2.43 -12.17 -11.02
CA ASP A 235 -2.03 -11.32 -12.16
C ASP A 235 -3.13 -10.31 -12.54
N SER A 236 -4.40 -10.76 -12.53
CA SER A 236 -5.56 -9.86 -12.72
C SER A 236 -5.57 -8.75 -11.67
N LEU A 237 -5.61 -9.10 -10.38
CA LEU A 237 -5.62 -8.16 -9.25
C LEU A 237 -4.42 -7.21 -9.27
N PHE A 238 -3.21 -7.71 -9.49
CA PHE A 238 -2.00 -6.90 -9.57
C PHE A 238 -2.02 -5.94 -10.78
N SER A 239 -2.62 -6.36 -11.90
CA SER A 239 -2.80 -5.50 -13.08
C SER A 239 -3.86 -4.41 -12.90
N THR A 240 -4.88 -4.66 -12.07
CA THR A 240 -5.90 -3.67 -11.69
C THR A 240 -5.40 -2.69 -10.63
N ILE A 241 -4.67 -3.18 -9.61
CA ILE A 241 -4.19 -2.38 -8.48
C ILE A 241 -3.00 -1.48 -8.87
N PHE A 242 -2.17 -1.90 -9.83
CA PHE A 242 -0.96 -1.15 -10.21
C PHE A 242 -1.00 -0.75 -11.70
N PRO A 243 -1.44 0.48 -12.04
CA PRO A 243 -1.64 0.92 -13.42
C PRO A 243 -0.33 1.09 -14.21
N LYS A 244 -0.42 1.10 -15.54
CA LYS A 244 0.76 1.14 -16.43
C LYS A 244 1.67 2.37 -16.22
N GLU A 245 1.11 3.51 -15.83
CA GLU A 245 1.87 4.74 -15.64
C GLU A 245 2.78 4.68 -14.41
N GLU A 246 2.31 4.11 -13.31
CA GLU A 246 3.13 3.90 -12.11
C GLU A 246 4.21 2.84 -12.32
N ARG A 247 3.95 1.81 -13.14
CA ARG A 247 4.98 0.84 -13.58
C ARG A 247 6.13 1.52 -14.31
N VAL A 248 5.82 2.40 -15.28
CA VAL A 248 6.83 3.14 -16.03
C VAL A 248 7.62 4.08 -15.11
N ARG A 249 6.95 4.78 -14.19
CA ARG A 249 7.61 5.68 -13.22
C ARG A 249 8.50 4.94 -12.22
N ALA A 250 8.06 3.79 -11.71
CA ALA A 250 8.85 2.94 -10.83
C ALA A 250 10.05 2.32 -11.56
N ALA A 251 9.86 1.85 -12.79
CA ALA A 251 10.94 1.35 -13.64
C ALA A 251 11.95 2.45 -14.00
N GLU A 252 11.51 3.70 -14.22
CA GLU A 252 12.40 4.83 -14.44
C GLU A 252 13.23 5.18 -13.19
N LEU A 253 12.61 5.21 -12.00
CA LEU A 253 13.35 5.40 -10.74
C LEU A 253 14.34 4.25 -10.47
N ARG A 254 13.96 3.00 -10.73
CA ARG A 254 14.86 1.83 -10.62
C ARG A 254 16.04 1.97 -11.60
N ALA A 255 15.78 2.36 -12.84
CA ALA A 255 16.81 2.59 -13.85
C ALA A 255 17.74 3.77 -13.50
N GLN A 256 17.23 4.86 -12.91
CA GLN A 256 18.06 5.97 -12.42
C GLN A 256 19.06 5.50 -11.36
N ASN A 257 18.60 4.74 -10.36
CA ASN A 257 19.45 4.21 -9.30
C ASN A 257 20.48 3.19 -9.83
N GLN A 258 20.06 2.27 -10.71
CA GLN A 258 20.96 1.29 -11.32
C GLN A 258 22.02 1.95 -12.21
N VAL A 259 21.64 2.93 -13.04
CA VAL A 259 22.59 3.67 -13.90
C VAL A 259 23.53 4.54 -13.06
N ALA A 260 23.05 5.18 -11.99
CA ALA A 260 23.92 5.92 -11.07
C ALA A 260 24.97 5.01 -10.41
N GLY A 261 24.57 3.79 -9.99
CA GLY A 261 25.50 2.76 -9.50
C GLY A 261 26.56 2.39 -10.53
N VAL A 262 26.14 1.99 -11.74
CA VAL A 262 27.06 1.61 -12.82
C VAL A 262 28.00 2.76 -13.22
N VAL A 263 27.54 4.02 -13.25
CA VAL A 263 28.39 5.18 -13.55
C VAL A 263 29.42 5.43 -12.44
N ASN A 264 29.07 5.19 -11.18
CA ASN A 264 30.02 5.24 -10.07
C ASN A 264 31.06 4.11 -10.15
N ASP A 265 30.63 2.88 -10.49
CA ASP A 265 31.51 1.73 -10.69
C ASP A 265 32.49 1.95 -11.85
N ILE A 266 32.05 2.56 -12.96
CA ILE A 266 32.92 3.00 -14.07
C ILE A 266 34.00 3.97 -13.56
N GLY A 267 33.61 4.97 -12.76
CA GLY A 267 34.55 5.93 -12.17
C GLY A 267 35.56 5.29 -11.22
N GLY A 268 35.11 4.35 -10.39
CA GLY A 268 35.96 3.56 -9.49
C GLY A 268 36.93 2.65 -10.24
N LEU A 269 36.45 1.93 -11.26
CA LEU A 269 37.26 1.03 -12.09
C LEU A 269 38.29 1.81 -12.91
N ALA A 270 37.91 2.90 -13.57
CA ALA A 270 38.83 3.75 -14.32
C ALA A 270 39.90 4.38 -13.39
N SER A 271 39.52 4.79 -12.19
CA SER A 271 40.46 5.30 -11.18
C SER A 271 41.45 4.22 -10.70
N ARG A 272 41.00 2.97 -10.53
CA ARG A 272 41.85 1.82 -10.18
C ARG A 272 42.80 1.46 -11.33
N ARG A 273 42.29 1.33 -12.55
CA ARG A 273 43.09 1.06 -13.77
C ARG A 273 44.14 2.14 -14.03
N ARG A 274 43.82 3.42 -13.79
CA ARG A 274 44.80 4.51 -13.86
C ARG A 274 46.00 4.27 -12.93
N ILE A 275 45.77 3.78 -11.71
CA ILE A 275 46.85 3.49 -10.76
C ILE A 275 47.68 2.28 -11.23
N GLU A 276 47.02 1.20 -11.67
CA GLU A 276 47.68 0.01 -12.22
C GLU A 276 48.56 0.34 -13.45
N GLU A 277 48.03 1.10 -14.41
CA GLU A 277 48.77 1.48 -15.62
C GLU A 277 49.86 2.53 -15.34
N ARG A 278 49.67 3.44 -14.37
CA ARG A 278 50.75 4.33 -13.88
C ARG A 278 51.92 3.52 -13.34
N ASP A 279 51.64 2.51 -12.52
CA ASP A 279 52.69 1.71 -11.90
C ASP A 279 53.39 0.82 -12.94
N ARG A 280 52.65 0.32 -13.95
CA ARG A 280 53.22 -0.34 -15.14
C ARG A 280 54.14 0.58 -15.94
N LEU A 281 53.75 1.83 -16.20
CA LEU A 281 54.55 2.81 -16.93
C LEU A 281 55.96 2.97 -16.33
N PHE A 282 56.07 3.14 -15.01
CA PHE A 282 57.37 3.34 -14.36
C PHE A 282 58.20 2.05 -14.23
N VAL A 283 57.61 0.88 -14.46
CA VAL A 283 58.29 -0.42 -14.55
C VAL A 283 58.66 -0.76 -16.00
N ALA A 284 58.07 -0.12 -17.01
CA ALA A 284 58.38 -0.36 -18.42
C ALA A 284 59.81 0.06 -18.79
N ASP A 285 60.50 -0.75 -19.61
CA ASP A 285 61.90 -0.51 -19.93
C ASP A 285 62.12 0.76 -20.78
N GLY A 286 61.14 1.12 -21.61
CA GLY A 286 61.14 2.40 -22.35
C GLY A 286 61.19 3.62 -21.42
N TRP A 287 60.43 3.63 -20.31
CA TRP A 287 60.53 4.70 -19.32
C TRP A 287 61.88 4.67 -18.59
N LYS A 288 62.35 3.49 -18.15
CA LYS A 288 63.62 3.37 -17.42
C LYS A 288 64.80 3.93 -18.22
N GLU A 289 64.85 3.68 -19.53
CA GLU A 289 65.94 4.17 -20.38
C GLU A 289 65.89 5.69 -20.59
N TYR A 290 64.69 6.24 -20.74
CA TYR A 290 64.50 7.69 -20.76
C TYR A 290 64.90 8.35 -19.42
N ASP A 291 64.50 7.76 -18.29
CA ASP A 291 64.78 8.28 -16.95
C ASP A 291 66.30 8.28 -16.64
N LYS A 292 67.03 7.22 -17.04
CA LYS A 292 68.52 7.19 -17.01
C LYS A 292 69.13 8.33 -17.83
N THR A 293 68.55 8.63 -18.98
CA THR A 293 69.05 9.68 -19.89
C THR A 293 68.84 11.07 -19.28
N LEU A 294 67.72 11.29 -18.59
CA LEU A 294 67.48 12.49 -17.79
C LEU A 294 68.43 12.59 -16.58
N ASP A 295 68.71 11.47 -15.88
CA ASP A 295 69.69 11.45 -14.78
C ASP A 295 71.11 11.78 -15.27
N ARG A 296 71.51 11.27 -16.43
CA ARG A 296 72.80 11.57 -17.06
C ARG A 296 72.92 13.06 -17.41
N LEU A 297 71.86 13.66 -17.95
CA LEU A 297 71.81 15.11 -18.22
C LEU A 297 71.98 15.93 -16.94
N VAL A 298 71.23 15.58 -15.87
CA VAL A 298 71.33 16.25 -14.57
C VAL A 298 72.73 16.11 -13.97
N PHE A 299 73.34 14.92 -14.06
CA PHE A 299 74.70 14.67 -13.56
C PHE A 299 75.75 15.52 -14.29
N GLU A 300 75.73 15.56 -15.62
CA GLU A 300 76.68 16.36 -16.40
C GLU A 300 76.46 17.87 -16.22
N ALA A 301 75.20 18.34 -16.15
CA ALA A 301 74.89 19.74 -15.89
C ALA A 301 75.39 20.21 -14.51
N ARG A 302 75.36 19.33 -13.49
CA ARG A 302 75.88 19.61 -12.14
C ARG A 302 77.41 19.75 -12.08
N GLN A 303 78.18 19.30 -13.09
CA GLN A 303 79.64 19.41 -13.08
C GLN A 303 80.17 20.80 -13.46
N ALA A 304 79.36 21.68 -14.07
CA ALA A 304 79.76 23.03 -14.45
C ALA A 304 78.64 24.07 -14.25
N PRO A 305 78.12 24.24 -13.01
CA PRO A 305 76.94 25.07 -12.74
C PRO A 305 77.16 26.54 -13.10
N ASP A 306 78.35 27.08 -12.85
CA ASP A 306 78.64 28.50 -13.09
C ASP A 306 78.79 28.83 -14.57
N ALA A 307 79.26 27.88 -15.40
CA ALA A 307 79.33 28.05 -16.85
C ALA A 307 77.94 28.16 -17.48
N ILE A 308 77.00 27.33 -17.02
CA ILE A 308 75.59 27.37 -17.45
C ILE A 308 74.92 28.67 -16.94
N ARG A 309 75.14 29.05 -15.67
CA ARG A 309 74.59 30.31 -15.11
C ARG A 309 75.04 31.53 -15.92
N ASN A 310 76.34 31.66 -16.17
CA ASN A 310 76.91 32.77 -16.93
C ASN A 310 76.36 32.86 -18.36
N PHE A 311 76.12 31.73 -19.02
CA PHE A 311 75.52 31.70 -20.36
C PHE A 311 74.12 32.34 -20.38
N PHE A 312 73.23 31.91 -19.48
CA PHE A 312 71.87 32.45 -19.40
C PHE A 312 71.84 33.89 -18.87
N GLU A 313 72.69 34.26 -17.90
CA GLU A 313 72.79 35.65 -17.45
C GLU A 313 73.14 36.60 -18.60
N ASN A 314 74.08 36.22 -19.46
CA ASN A 314 74.45 37.03 -20.63
C ASN A 314 73.27 37.16 -21.62
N LYS A 315 72.60 36.04 -21.97
CA LYS A 315 71.40 36.06 -22.84
C LYS A 315 70.26 36.91 -22.25
N MET A 316 70.04 36.86 -20.94
CA MET A 316 69.02 37.66 -20.26
C MET A 316 69.35 39.16 -20.27
N ARG A 317 70.62 39.53 -20.04
CA ARG A 317 71.07 40.94 -20.12
C ARG A 317 70.93 41.50 -21.53
N GLU A 318 71.21 40.72 -22.58
CA GLU A 318 70.98 41.12 -23.97
C GLU A 318 69.49 41.35 -24.27
N ARG A 319 68.62 40.40 -23.90
CA ARG A 319 67.16 40.51 -24.09
C ARG A 319 66.56 41.70 -23.32
N GLN A 320 66.98 41.92 -22.07
CA GLN A 320 66.49 43.04 -21.24
C GLN A 320 66.83 44.41 -21.85
N LYS A 321 68.05 44.58 -22.40
CA LYS A 321 68.43 45.81 -23.10
C LYS A 321 67.51 46.10 -24.30
N LEU A 322 67.20 45.08 -25.10
CA LEU A 322 66.32 45.21 -26.26
C LEU A 322 64.88 45.60 -25.85
N VAL A 323 64.32 44.98 -24.81
CA VAL A 323 62.97 45.29 -24.31
C VAL A 323 62.93 46.71 -23.73
N ALA A 324 63.93 47.11 -22.93
CA ALA A 324 64.00 48.46 -22.35
C ALA A 324 64.08 49.54 -23.44
N GLN A 325 64.85 49.31 -24.51
CA GLN A 325 64.93 50.23 -25.65
C GLN A 325 63.56 50.41 -26.33
N ARG A 326 62.84 49.32 -26.61
CA ARG A 326 61.50 49.38 -27.23
C ARG A 326 60.45 50.01 -26.30
N GLN A 327 60.55 49.81 -24.99
CA GLN A 327 59.69 50.48 -24.02
C GLN A 327 59.90 52.00 -24.00
N GLY A 328 61.16 52.47 -24.10
CA GLY A 328 61.47 53.89 -24.24
C GLY A 328 60.88 54.50 -25.52
N GLU A 329 61.03 53.81 -26.66
CA GLU A 329 60.40 54.20 -27.93
C GLU A 329 58.87 54.31 -27.80
N LYS A 330 58.18 53.28 -27.25
CA LYS A 330 56.74 53.30 -27.01
C LYS A 330 56.30 54.51 -26.16
N ALA A 331 56.94 54.71 -25.00
CA ALA A 331 56.60 55.82 -24.10
C ALA A 331 56.75 57.20 -24.76
N SER A 332 57.78 57.39 -25.59
CA SER A 332 57.98 58.64 -26.34
C SER A 332 56.86 58.91 -27.37
N VAL A 333 56.37 57.87 -28.04
CA VAL A 333 55.30 57.97 -29.04
C VAL A 333 53.95 58.20 -28.37
N GLU A 334 53.69 57.56 -27.23
CA GLU A 334 52.47 57.77 -26.43
C GLU A 334 52.38 59.21 -25.89
N GLY A 335 53.50 59.79 -25.45
CA GLY A 335 53.55 61.20 -25.03
C GLY A 335 53.14 62.17 -26.16
N GLN A 336 53.64 61.95 -27.38
CA GLN A 336 53.26 62.73 -28.56
C GLN A 336 51.78 62.53 -28.95
N GLN A 337 51.27 61.29 -28.82
CA GLN A 337 49.87 60.98 -29.09
C GLN A 337 48.92 61.76 -28.14
N VAL A 338 49.24 61.86 -26.84
CA VAL A 338 48.42 62.61 -25.88
C VAL A 338 48.34 64.09 -26.26
N GLN A 339 49.48 64.70 -26.62
CA GLN A 339 49.54 66.11 -27.03
C GLN A 339 48.70 66.39 -28.29
N LEU A 340 48.80 65.53 -29.32
CA LEU A 340 47.98 65.65 -30.53
C LEU A 340 46.49 65.39 -30.27
N THR A 341 46.16 64.43 -29.40
CA THR A 341 44.77 64.17 -29.00
C THR A 341 44.15 65.42 -28.37
N GLN A 342 44.85 66.08 -27.44
CA GLN A 342 44.39 67.35 -26.86
C GLN A 342 44.19 68.44 -27.94
N ARG A 343 45.13 68.57 -28.89
CA ARG A 343 45.01 69.52 -30.01
C ARG A 343 43.83 69.22 -30.94
N THR A 344 43.52 67.96 -31.22
CA THR A 344 42.30 67.62 -31.99
C THR A 344 41.01 68.00 -31.25
N GLY A 345 40.98 67.87 -29.92
CA GLY A 345 39.86 68.30 -29.09
C GLY A 345 39.64 69.82 -29.12
N THR A 346 40.72 70.62 -29.02
CA THR A 346 40.62 72.08 -29.09
C THR A 346 40.19 72.56 -30.47
N LEU A 347 40.76 72.01 -31.55
CA LEU A 347 40.35 72.31 -32.94
C LEU A 347 38.88 71.96 -33.18
N THR A 348 38.41 70.79 -32.74
CA THR A 348 37.00 70.38 -32.88
C THR A 348 36.06 71.37 -32.16
N SER A 349 36.42 71.82 -30.95
CA SER A 349 35.67 72.84 -30.20
C SER A 349 35.65 74.21 -30.88
N GLN A 350 36.73 74.59 -31.58
CA GLN A 350 36.82 75.85 -32.33
C GLN A 350 35.98 75.79 -33.60
N ILE A 351 36.06 74.71 -34.38
CA ILE A 351 35.25 74.47 -35.58
C ILE A 351 33.76 74.48 -35.22
N GLY A 352 33.36 73.80 -34.15
CA GLY A 352 31.96 73.79 -33.68
C GLY A 352 31.44 75.19 -33.37
N ARG A 353 32.21 76.01 -32.64
CA ARG A 353 31.86 77.40 -32.33
C ARG A 353 31.78 78.27 -33.60
N ALA A 354 32.72 78.12 -34.52
CA ALA A 354 32.70 78.87 -35.78
C ALA A 354 31.51 78.47 -36.67
N ARG A 355 31.20 77.16 -36.80
CA ARG A 355 30.06 76.66 -37.57
C ARG A 355 28.73 77.12 -36.99
N GLU A 356 28.60 77.21 -35.67
CA GLU A 356 27.40 77.73 -35.01
C GLU A 356 27.18 79.22 -35.32
N VAL A 357 28.22 80.05 -35.26
CA VAL A 357 28.15 81.46 -35.69
C VAL A 357 27.75 81.59 -37.16
N ALA A 358 28.31 80.77 -38.07
CA ALA A 358 27.91 80.74 -39.47
C ALA A 358 26.42 80.36 -39.65
N ASN A 359 25.92 79.39 -38.88
CA ASN A 359 24.52 78.97 -38.94
C ASN A 359 23.56 80.09 -38.48
N GLN A 360 23.91 80.82 -37.42
CA GLN A 360 23.11 81.94 -36.91
C GLN A 360 23.10 83.15 -37.88
N LEU A 361 24.20 83.39 -38.61
CA LEU A 361 24.31 84.50 -39.56
C LEU A 361 23.53 84.30 -40.86
N ARG A 362 23.42 83.06 -41.35
CA ARG A 362 22.71 82.71 -42.61
C ARG A 362 21.26 83.22 -42.69
N PRO A 363 20.36 82.97 -41.71
CA PRO A 363 18.98 83.46 -41.78
C PRO A 363 18.90 84.99 -41.69
N VAL A 364 19.78 85.64 -40.92
CA VAL A 364 19.84 87.12 -40.81
C VAL A 364 20.21 87.76 -42.15
N ILE A 365 21.17 87.17 -42.88
CA ILE A 365 21.55 87.60 -44.22
C ILE A 365 20.39 87.45 -45.21
N GLU A 366 19.63 86.36 -45.15
CA GLU A 366 18.49 86.14 -46.06
C GLU A 366 17.29 87.04 -45.75
N ASP A 367 17.00 87.27 -44.47
CA ASP A 367 16.02 88.27 -44.01
C ASP A 367 16.40 89.68 -44.51
N LEU A 368 17.65 90.10 -44.34
CA LEU A 368 18.14 91.39 -44.84
C LEU A 368 18.03 91.52 -46.36
N LYS A 369 18.37 90.48 -47.13
CA LYS A 369 18.12 90.47 -48.59
C LYS A 369 16.64 90.64 -48.89
N SER A 370 15.76 89.90 -48.21
CA SER A 370 14.31 89.97 -48.44
C SER A 370 13.75 91.38 -48.19
N LYS A 371 14.23 92.05 -47.13
CA LYS A 371 13.91 93.45 -46.80
C LYS A 371 14.44 94.43 -47.85
N ILE A 372 15.64 94.21 -48.37
CA ILE A 372 16.18 95.02 -49.48
C ILE A 372 15.33 94.83 -50.75
N PHE A 373 14.93 93.61 -51.10
CA PHE A 373 14.04 93.34 -52.24
C PHE A 373 12.63 93.93 -52.06
N ALA A 374 12.10 93.92 -50.84
CA ALA A 374 10.84 94.61 -50.53
C ALA A 374 10.97 96.12 -50.73
N LYS A 375 12.01 96.74 -50.18
CA LYS A 375 12.32 98.17 -50.36
C LYS A 375 12.61 98.53 -51.82
N ASP A 376 13.20 97.65 -52.61
CA ASP A 376 13.36 97.87 -54.05
C ASP A 376 12.03 97.92 -54.80
N ARG A 377 11.06 97.07 -54.45
CA ARG A 377 9.71 97.15 -55.01
C ARG A 377 9.00 98.44 -54.61
N GLU A 378 9.12 98.86 -53.34
CA GLU A 378 8.63 100.17 -52.88
C GLU A 378 9.26 101.33 -53.66
N ILE A 379 10.60 101.34 -53.82
CA ILE A 379 11.32 102.39 -54.55
C ILE A 379 10.92 102.43 -56.02
N VAL A 380 10.77 101.29 -56.69
CA VAL A 380 10.34 101.23 -58.10
C VAL A 380 8.91 101.74 -58.26
N ALA A 381 7.98 101.34 -57.39
CA ALA A 381 6.62 101.85 -57.40
C ALA A 381 6.58 103.37 -57.15
N LYS A 382 7.29 103.85 -56.12
CA LYS A 382 7.35 105.28 -55.79
C LYS A 382 8.07 106.13 -56.84
N LYS A 383 9.01 105.51 -57.58
CA LYS A 383 9.65 106.14 -58.73
C LYS A 383 8.68 106.27 -59.90
N ALA A 384 7.90 105.21 -60.20
CA ALA A 384 6.86 105.27 -61.21
C ALA A 384 5.79 106.34 -60.87
N GLU A 385 5.38 106.48 -59.60
CA GLU A 385 4.53 107.60 -59.15
C GLU A 385 5.18 108.97 -59.41
N ALA A 386 6.47 109.13 -59.09
CA ALA A 386 7.18 110.39 -59.30
C ALA A 386 7.34 110.74 -60.79
N ASP A 387 7.65 109.76 -61.64
CA ASP A 387 7.82 109.93 -63.08
C ASP A 387 6.45 110.20 -63.75
N ALA A 388 5.36 109.56 -63.30
CA ALA A 388 4.00 109.81 -63.77
C ALA A 388 3.45 111.19 -63.37
N GLU A 389 3.71 111.64 -62.13
CA GLU A 389 3.39 113.00 -61.68
C GLU A 389 4.18 114.05 -62.47
N ALA A 390 5.47 113.81 -62.75
CA ALA A 390 6.27 114.73 -63.57
C ALA A 390 5.74 114.87 -65.01
N GLY A 391 5.28 113.77 -65.61
CA GLY A 391 4.67 113.74 -66.94
C GLY A 391 3.19 114.12 -67.02
N GLY A 392 2.59 114.62 -65.93
CA GLY A 392 1.22 115.12 -65.91
C GLY A 392 0.10 114.07 -65.94
N ILE A 393 0.43 112.78 -65.81
CA ILE A 393 -0.52 111.65 -65.75
C ILE A 393 -0.86 111.29 -64.28
N GLY A 394 -0.11 111.84 -63.32
CA GLY A 394 -0.30 111.64 -61.88
C GLY A 394 -1.49 112.35 -61.26
N VAL A 395 -1.54 112.35 -59.92
CA VAL A 395 -2.70 112.76 -59.10
C VAL A 395 -3.11 114.21 -59.33
N THR A 396 -2.18 115.10 -59.69
CA THR A 396 -2.52 116.51 -59.96
C THR A 396 -2.90 116.81 -61.41
N ALA A 397 -2.78 115.83 -62.32
CA ALA A 397 -3.05 115.94 -63.76
C ALA A 397 -2.38 117.16 -64.45
N LYS A 398 -1.21 117.58 -63.96
CA LYS A 398 -0.48 118.76 -64.46
C LYS A 398 0.98 118.41 -64.70
N GLU A 399 1.46 118.69 -65.90
CA GLU A 399 2.84 118.44 -66.30
C GLU A 399 3.80 119.39 -65.55
N GLY A 400 4.90 118.83 -65.00
CA GLY A 400 5.96 119.60 -64.34
C GLY A 400 6.20 119.28 -62.85
N LYS A 401 7.36 119.73 -62.35
CA LYS A 401 7.91 119.35 -61.03
C LYS A 401 7.38 120.23 -59.88
N GLY A 402 6.06 120.17 -59.66
CA GLY A 402 5.34 120.94 -58.64
C GLY A 402 5.60 120.52 -57.18
N PRO A 403 4.87 121.10 -56.21
CA PRO A 403 5.05 120.79 -54.78
C PRO A 403 4.84 119.31 -54.44
N LYS A 404 3.83 118.64 -55.03
CA LYS A 404 3.54 117.22 -54.78
C LYS A 404 4.66 116.30 -55.28
N TYR A 405 5.21 116.55 -56.47
CA TYR A 405 6.41 115.86 -56.96
C TYR A 405 7.59 115.98 -55.97
N ARG A 406 7.80 117.15 -55.33
CA ARG A 406 8.90 117.34 -54.34
C ARG A 406 8.69 116.57 -53.04
N GLU A 407 7.45 116.24 -52.70
CA GLU A 407 7.08 115.39 -51.56
C GLU A 407 7.40 113.92 -51.88
N ILE A 408 6.90 113.40 -53.01
CA ILE A 408 7.17 112.03 -53.48
C ILE A 408 8.69 111.83 -53.69
N ALA A 409 9.40 112.81 -54.25
CA ALA A 409 10.86 112.78 -54.40
C ALA A 409 11.64 112.93 -53.08
N ARG A 410 10.99 113.30 -51.96
CA ARG A 410 11.56 113.24 -50.61
C ARG A 410 11.36 111.84 -50.02
N GLU A 411 10.15 111.29 -50.12
CA GLU A 411 9.84 109.92 -49.71
C GLU A 411 10.75 108.90 -50.42
N LEU A 412 10.91 109.03 -51.74
CA LEU A 412 11.82 108.19 -52.53
C LEU A 412 13.29 108.32 -52.08
N ARG A 413 13.73 109.50 -51.64
CA ARG A 413 15.10 109.66 -51.08
C ARG A 413 15.24 108.99 -49.72
N ASN A 414 14.22 109.05 -48.87
CA ASN A 414 14.20 108.34 -47.58
C ASN A 414 14.25 106.82 -47.79
N LEU A 415 13.41 106.27 -48.70
CA LEU A 415 13.43 104.85 -49.04
C LEU A 415 14.79 104.39 -49.60
N ASN A 416 15.43 105.21 -50.45
CA ASN A 416 16.79 104.92 -50.93
C ASN A 416 17.84 104.95 -49.81
N ALA A 417 17.70 105.83 -48.81
CA ALA A 417 18.58 105.86 -47.64
C ALA A 417 18.38 104.64 -46.73
N GLU A 418 17.13 104.23 -46.49
CA GLU A 418 16.78 102.99 -45.77
C GLU A 418 17.38 101.76 -46.46
N LYS A 419 17.17 101.62 -47.78
CA LYS A 419 17.77 100.54 -48.59
C LYS A 419 19.30 100.55 -48.47
N ARG A 420 19.94 101.72 -48.53
CA ARG A 420 21.40 101.85 -48.41
C ARG A 420 21.91 101.41 -47.03
N ASN A 421 21.18 101.70 -45.96
CA ASN A 421 21.51 101.23 -44.61
C ASN A 421 21.41 99.70 -44.51
N LEU A 422 20.29 99.12 -44.94
CA LEU A 422 20.12 97.66 -45.01
C LEU A 422 21.23 96.99 -45.86
N GLY A 423 21.63 97.62 -46.97
CA GLY A 423 22.71 97.14 -47.83
C GLY A 423 24.11 97.22 -47.19
N LEU A 424 24.34 98.12 -46.23
CA LEU A 424 25.57 98.14 -45.43
C LEU A 424 25.57 97.05 -44.37
N GLN A 425 24.46 96.88 -43.65
CA GLN A 425 24.27 95.79 -42.68
C GLN A 425 24.45 94.41 -43.34
N LEU A 426 23.84 94.21 -44.52
CA LEU A 426 23.99 92.97 -45.29
C LEU A 426 25.46 92.63 -45.57
N ARG A 427 26.26 93.62 -46.00
CA ARG A 427 27.70 93.42 -46.27
C ARG A 427 28.48 93.08 -45.01
N GLU A 428 28.18 93.72 -43.89
CA GLU A 428 28.83 93.44 -42.61
C GLU A 428 28.55 92.00 -42.15
N TYR A 429 27.29 91.57 -42.18
CA TYR A 429 26.92 90.19 -41.83
C TYR A 429 27.50 89.17 -42.82
N GLN A 430 27.56 89.48 -44.12
CA GLN A 430 28.25 88.65 -45.13
C GLN A 430 29.74 88.50 -44.82
N GLN A 431 30.46 89.58 -44.55
CA GLN A 431 31.89 89.51 -44.18
C GLN A 431 32.13 88.69 -42.89
N ARG A 432 31.23 88.81 -41.90
CA ARG A 432 31.27 87.97 -40.69
C ARG A 432 31.04 86.49 -41.00
N LEU A 433 30.11 86.17 -41.91
CA LEU A 433 29.85 84.81 -42.37
C LEU A 433 31.05 84.23 -43.14
N ASP A 434 31.60 84.97 -44.11
CA ASP A 434 32.72 84.52 -44.93
C ASP A 434 33.98 84.26 -44.09
N LYS A 435 34.25 85.12 -43.11
CA LYS A 435 35.30 84.90 -42.11
C LYS A 435 35.05 83.61 -41.32
N SER A 436 33.84 83.46 -40.78
CA SER A 436 33.46 82.27 -40.00
C SER A 436 33.52 80.97 -40.81
N LEU A 437 33.16 80.98 -42.10
CA LEU A 437 33.32 79.84 -43.01
C LEU A 437 34.80 79.56 -43.34
N THR A 438 35.63 80.59 -43.44
CA THR A 438 37.09 80.45 -43.62
C THR A 438 37.73 79.83 -42.38
N ASP A 439 37.33 80.26 -41.19
CA ASP A 439 37.80 79.71 -39.91
C ASP A 439 37.42 78.23 -39.76
N VAL A 440 36.19 77.84 -40.17
CA VAL A 440 35.76 76.43 -40.26
C VAL A 440 36.66 75.64 -41.24
N SER A 441 36.86 76.16 -42.47
CA SER A 441 37.65 75.48 -43.51
C SER A 441 39.12 75.28 -43.12
N ASN A 442 39.71 76.25 -42.42
CA ASN A 442 41.09 76.16 -41.95
C ASN A 442 41.19 75.21 -40.76
N GLY A 443 40.26 75.28 -39.80
CA GLY A 443 40.18 74.35 -38.68
C GLY A 443 40.00 72.90 -39.12
N GLU A 444 39.11 72.64 -40.10
CA GLU A 444 38.90 71.29 -40.67
C GLU A 444 40.17 70.73 -41.33
N ARG A 445 40.97 71.57 -42.01
CA ARG A 445 42.27 71.17 -42.58
C ARG A 445 43.31 70.85 -41.49
N GLU A 446 43.45 71.69 -40.47
CA GLU A 446 44.36 71.42 -39.35
C GLU A 446 43.94 70.16 -38.56
N LEU A 447 42.64 69.95 -38.37
CA LEU A 447 42.10 68.77 -37.70
C LEU A 447 42.43 67.50 -38.50
N ALA A 448 42.24 67.51 -39.82
CA ALA A 448 42.57 66.38 -40.68
C ALA A 448 44.07 66.04 -40.64
N ASN A 449 44.94 67.05 -40.67
CA ASN A 449 46.40 66.85 -40.55
C ASN A 449 46.78 66.25 -39.18
N ALA A 450 46.26 66.81 -38.08
CA ALA A 450 46.52 66.30 -36.73
C ALA A 450 45.97 64.87 -36.51
N GLN A 451 44.83 64.53 -37.12
CA GLN A 451 44.29 63.17 -37.12
C GLN A 451 45.15 62.20 -37.96
N GLY A 452 45.68 62.65 -39.08
CA GLY A 452 46.65 61.89 -39.89
C GLY A 452 47.92 61.56 -39.12
N GLU A 453 48.55 62.56 -38.50
CA GLU A 453 49.73 62.38 -37.64
C GLU A 453 49.43 61.40 -36.49
N LEU A 454 48.31 61.59 -35.78
CA LEU A 454 47.87 60.71 -34.69
C LEU A 454 47.68 59.26 -35.15
N ALA A 455 47.14 59.03 -36.37
CA ALA A 455 47.02 57.69 -36.93
C ALA A 455 48.39 57.05 -37.19
N THR A 456 49.38 57.80 -37.70
CA THR A 456 50.74 57.27 -37.88
C THR A 456 51.43 56.95 -36.56
N LEU A 457 51.27 57.79 -35.52
CA LEU A 457 51.83 57.54 -34.19
C LEU A 457 51.15 56.32 -33.54
N LYS A 458 49.83 56.17 -33.66
CA LYS A 458 49.10 54.99 -33.17
C LYS A 458 49.55 53.71 -33.89
N SER A 459 49.84 53.78 -35.20
CA SER A 459 50.43 52.66 -35.95
C SER A 459 51.85 52.31 -35.46
N ARG A 460 52.70 53.31 -35.16
CA ARG A 460 54.03 53.10 -34.58
C ARG A 460 53.97 52.53 -33.16
N ALA A 461 53.10 53.06 -32.30
CA ALA A 461 52.91 52.59 -30.93
C ALA A 461 52.44 51.13 -30.90
N SER A 462 51.42 50.78 -31.68
CA SER A 462 50.94 49.39 -31.80
C SER A 462 51.96 48.44 -32.45
N THR A 463 52.84 48.94 -33.32
CA THR A 463 53.96 48.14 -33.86
C THR A 463 55.02 47.90 -32.79
N ALA A 464 55.43 48.92 -32.03
CA ALA A 464 56.35 48.78 -30.92
C ALA A 464 55.78 47.87 -29.83
N GLU A 465 54.49 47.98 -29.54
CA GLU A 465 53.75 47.12 -28.61
C GLU A 465 53.76 45.66 -29.07
N ARG A 466 53.41 45.36 -30.33
CA ARG A 466 53.51 43.99 -30.88
C ARG A 466 54.93 43.44 -30.81
N LEU A 467 55.97 44.26 -31.01
CA LEU A 467 57.36 43.83 -30.89
C LEU A 467 57.76 43.56 -29.42
N ILE A 468 57.27 44.36 -28.48
CA ILE A 468 57.42 44.12 -27.03
C ILE A 468 56.64 42.87 -26.62
N GLU A 469 55.44 42.66 -27.15
CA GLU A 469 54.63 41.47 -26.92
C GLU A 469 55.28 40.23 -27.50
N LEU A 470 55.80 40.23 -28.73
CA LEU A 470 56.54 39.11 -29.30
C LEU A 470 57.81 38.79 -28.47
N ALA A 471 58.54 39.80 -28.02
CA ALA A 471 59.69 39.65 -27.12
C ALA A 471 59.32 39.21 -25.68
N LYS A 472 58.05 39.30 -25.29
CA LYS A 472 57.51 38.77 -24.02
C LYS A 472 56.83 37.41 -24.19
N GLN A 473 56.16 37.16 -25.31
CA GLN A 473 55.48 35.91 -25.66
C GLN A 473 56.49 34.82 -26.01
N SER A 474 57.73 35.17 -26.37
CA SER A 474 58.85 34.22 -26.37
C SER A 474 59.13 33.61 -24.98
N ASN A 475 58.68 34.22 -23.87
CA ASN A 475 58.66 33.57 -22.54
C ASN A 475 57.44 32.65 -22.32
N GLN A 476 56.42 32.70 -23.18
CA GLN A 476 55.17 31.96 -22.99
C GLN A 476 55.01 30.74 -23.91
N THR A 477 55.68 30.70 -25.07
CA THR A 477 55.49 29.59 -26.03
C THR A 477 56.45 28.41 -25.89
N VAL A 478 57.66 28.53 -25.33
CA VAL A 478 58.58 27.35 -25.19
C VAL A 478 59.42 27.26 -23.88
N GLU A 479 59.70 28.34 -23.13
CA GLU A 479 60.54 28.25 -21.91
C GLU A 479 59.73 28.44 -20.60
N PRO A 480 59.43 27.38 -19.83
CA PRO A 480 58.55 27.46 -18.65
C PRO A 480 59.27 28.02 -17.42
N SER A 481 59.52 29.33 -17.40
CA SER A 481 60.18 30.04 -16.28
C SER A 481 61.49 29.36 -15.86
N PHE A 482 62.34 29.02 -16.83
CA PHE A 482 63.62 28.37 -16.59
C PHE A 482 64.51 29.29 -15.75
N ASP A 483 64.70 28.94 -14.47
CA ASP A 483 65.63 29.62 -13.58
C ASP A 483 67.02 29.04 -13.86
N PRO A 484 67.96 29.83 -14.42
CA PRO A 484 69.29 29.33 -14.77
C PRO A 484 70.09 28.79 -13.58
N THR A 485 69.75 29.26 -12.37
CA THR A 485 70.40 28.85 -11.12
C THR A 485 69.88 27.50 -10.64
N ASN A 486 68.65 27.14 -10.99
CA ASN A 486 67.91 25.98 -10.48
C ASN A 486 67.50 24.98 -11.57
N GLY A 487 67.94 25.14 -12.82
CA GLY A 487 67.54 24.29 -13.95
C GLY A 487 67.46 22.78 -13.62
N PRO A 488 68.55 22.14 -13.15
CA PRO A 488 68.54 20.72 -12.78
C PRO A 488 67.44 20.36 -11.76
N ARG A 489 67.26 21.23 -10.75
CA ARG A 489 66.20 21.11 -9.74
C ARG A 489 64.81 21.28 -10.34
N GLN A 490 64.62 22.11 -11.36
CA GLN A 490 63.34 22.25 -12.06
C GLN A 490 63.00 20.98 -12.86
N LEU A 491 63.98 20.35 -13.51
CA LEU A 491 63.81 19.08 -14.21
C LEU A 491 63.49 17.94 -13.24
N GLU A 492 64.18 17.87 -12.10
CA GLU A 492 63.88 16.92 -11.01
C GLU A 492 62.47 17.11 -10.44
N VAL A 493 62.04 18.35 -10.18
CA VAL A 493 60.67 18.66 -9.73
C VAL A 493 59.62 18.33 -10.80
N ALA A 494 59.94 18.52 -12.09
CA ALA A 494 59.05 18.11 -13.18
C ALA A 494 58.93 16.58 -13.28
N ARG A 495 60.04 15.84 -13.18
CA ARG A 495 60.07 14.36 -13.09
C ARG A 495 59.27 13.85 -11.89
N LEU A 496 59.43 14.46 -10.71
CA LEU A 496 58.66 14.09 -9.51
C LEU A 496 57.15 14.32 -9.70
N LYS A 497 56.75 15.48 -10.25
CA LYS A 497 55.35 15.79 -10.54
C LYS A 497 54.74 14.85 -11.59
N PHE A 498 55.51 14.46 -12.60
CA PHE A 498 55.09 13.47 -13.59
C PHE A 498 54.97 12.06 -12.97
N ARG A 499 55.88 11.66 -12.08
CA ARG A 499 55.75 10.41 -11.30
C ARG A 499 54.50 10.38 -10.42
N GLN A 500 54.09 11.53 -9.87
CA GLN A 500 52.84 11.65 -9.11
C GLN A 500 51.61 11.60 -10.02
N ASN A 501 51.59 12.37 -11.10
CA ASN A 501 50.48 12.46 -12.07
C ASN A 501 51.02 12.49 -13.52
N PRO A 502 51.16 11.32 -14.18
CA PRO A 502 51.69 11.25 -15.55
C PRO A 502 50.68 11.78 -16.55
N THR A 503 50.96 12.95 -17.12
CA THR A 503 50.08 13.63 -18.08
C THR A 503 50.88 14.06 -19.30
N GLN A 504 50.24 14.07 -20.48
CA GLN A 504 50.89 14.47 -21.73
C GLN A 504 51.56 15.85 -21.65
N PRO A 505 50.95 16.91 -21.04
CA PRO A 505 51.65 18.19 -20.82
C PRO A 505 52.83 18.08 -19.84
N GLY A 506 52.76 17.16 -18.87
CA GLY A 506 53.87 16.87 -17.96
C GLY A 506 55.08 16.26 -18.67
N LEU A 507 54.86 15.30 -19.56
CA LEU A 507 55.92 14.70 -20.37
C LEU A 507 56.52 15.72 -21.35
N ALA A 508 55.68 16.47 -22.06
CA ALA A 508 56.12 17.54 -22.96
C ALA A 508 56.94 18.61 -22.23
N ARG A 509 56.61 18.93 -20.96
CA ARG A 509 57.40 19.82 -20.11
C ARG A 509 58.77 19.24 -19.74
N ILE A 510 58.86 17.94 -19.46
CA ILE A 510 60.14 17.26 -19.20
C ILE A 510 61.01 17.30 -20.46
N GLN A 511 60.45 16.96 -21.63
CA GLN A 511 61.13 17.02 -22.92
C GLN A 511 61.63 18.45 -23.23
N ALA A 512 60.80 19.48 -23.03
CA ALA A 512 61.19 20.88 -23.24
C ALA A 512 62.31 21.33 -22.31
N LEU A 513 62.26 20.99 -21.01
CA LEU A 513 63.31 21.29 -20.04
C LEU A 513 64.61 20.55 -20.38
N CYS A 514 64.53 19.29 -20.81
CA CYS A 514 65.67 18.50 -21.30
C CYS A 514 66.32 19.17 -22.51
N ALA A 515 65.53 19.49 -23.55
CA ALA A 515 66.01 20.13 -24.77
C ALA A 515 66.63 21.51 -24.54
N THR A 516 66.05 22.32 -23.64
CA THR A 516 66.58 23.64 -23.24
C THR A 516 67.96 23.50 -22.58
N MET A 517 68.13 22.55 -21.65
CA MET A 517 69.44 22.27 -21.05
C MET A 517 70.44 21.75 -22.07
N LEU A 518 70.03 20.80 -22.92
CA LEU A 518 70.90 20.19 -23.92
C LEU A 518 71.42 21.25 -24.91
N GLY A 519 70.55 22.17 -25.33
CA GLY A 519 70.90 23.35 -26.13
C GLY A 519 71.96 24.21 -25.43
N ALA A 520 71.71 24.63 -24.19
CA ALA A 520 72.68 25.43 -23.42
C ALA A 520 74.03 24.72 -23.22
N MET A 521 74.02 23.41 -22.92
CA MET A 521 75.23 22.61 -22.79
C MET A 521 75.99 22.42 -24.11
N SER A 522 75.30 22.51 -25.26
CA SER A 522 75.93 22.44 -26.59
C SER A 522 76.62 23.74 -27.02
N GLU A 523 76.15 24.90 -26.53
CA GLU A 523 76.77 26.21 -26.76
C GLU A 523 77.94 26.48 -25.78
N VAL A 524 77.93 25.90 -24.57
CA VAL A 524 79.03 26.00 -23.60
C VAL A 524 80.24 25.13 -24.02
N PRO A 525 81.43 25.72 -24.30
CA PRO A 525 82.57 24.98 -24.87
C PRO A 525 83.06 23.79 -24.03
N THR A 526 82.94 23.86 -22.71
CA THR A 526 83.40 22.81 -21.78
C THR A 526 82.45 21.60 -21.69
N LEU A 527 81.18 21.75 -22.12
CA LEU A 527 80.15 20.72 -22.02
C LEU A 527 79.75 20.13 -23.38
N LYS A 528 80.06 20.83 -24.48
CA LYS A 528 79.69 20.49 -25.86
C LYS A 528 79.98 19.03 -26.26
N ALA A 529 81.15 18.51 -25.92
CA ALA A 529 81.54 17.13 -26.25
C ALA A 529 80.72 16.06 -25.48
N ARG A 530 80.20 16.39 -24.29
CA ARG A 530 79.40 15.47 -23.46
C ARG A 530 77.92 15.52 -23.83
N ALA A 531 77.42 16.71 -24.16
CA ALA A 531 76.07 16.95 -24.64
C ALA A 531 75.69 16.09 -25.87
N GLN A 532 76.64 15.85 -26.78
CA GLN A 532 76.43 15.03 -28.00
C GLN A 532 75.99 13.58 -27.73
N SER A 533 76.13 13.07 -26.50
CA SER A 533 75.78 11.69 -26.13
C SER A 533 74.40 11.53 -25.45
N ILE A 534 73.61 12.60 -25.38
CA ILE A 534 72.33 12.64 -24.66
C ILE A 534 71.19 12.93 -25.65
N ASN A 535 70.17 12.08 -25.67
CA ASN A 535 68.95 12.30 -26.47
C ASN A 535 67.78 12.68 -25.54
N CYS A 536 67.11 13.79 -25.84
CA CYS A 536 65.95 14.26 -25.07
C CYS A 536 64.58 13.79 -25.59
N ASP A 537 64.55 13.05 -26.71
CA ASP A 537 63.34 12.48 -27.28
C ASP A 537 62.76 11.36 -26.37
N PRO A 538 61.50 11.48 -25.90
CA PRO A 538 60.87 10.45 -25.08
C PRO A 538 60.51 9.16 -25.84
N GLY A 539 60.41 9.15 -27.19
CA GLY A 539 60.22 7.93 -28.00
C GLY A 539 59.38 6.81 -27.37
N THR A 540 60.03 5.71 -26.99
CA THR A 540 59.40 4.52 -26.36
C THR A 540 58.78 4.77 -24.98
N ALA A 541 59.23 5.79 -24.25
CA ALA A 541 58.59 6.26 -23.02
C ALA A 541 57.28 7.02 -23.29
N SER A 542 57.15 7.67 -24.46
CA SER A 542 55.88 8.26 -24.89
C SER A 542 54.86 7.15 -25.19
N GLU A 543 55.23 6.16 -26.00
CA GLU A 543 54.40 5.00 -26.35
C GLU A 543 53.92 4.24 -25.09
N ALA A 544 54.83 3.97 -24.14
CA ALA A 544 54.48 3.36 -22.86
C ALA A 544 53.50 4.22 -22.01
N SER A 545 53.48 5.54 -22.21
CA SER A 545 52.61 6.46 -21.47
C SER A 545 51.22 6.63 -22.08
N GLU A 546 51.01 6.28 -23.36
CA GLU A 546 49.76 6.56 -24.09
C GLU A 546 48.52 5.99 -23.40
N ARG A 547 48.62 4.78 -22.84
CA ARG A 547 47.51 4.14 -22.09
C ARG A 547 47.08 4.95 -20.87
N VAL A 548 48.06 5.49 -20.14
CA VAL A 548 47.82 6.30 -18.95
C VAL A 548 47.29 7.69 -19.34
N PHE A 549 47.75 8.24 -20.46
CA PHE A 549 47.23 9.49 -21.01
C PHE A 549 45.78 9.36 -21.49
N ALA A 550 45.43 8.27 -22.16
CA ALA A 550 44.06 7.96 -22.59
C ALA A 550 43.12 7.81 -21.37
N LEU A 551 43.52 7.07 -20.34
CA LEU A 551 42.78 6.95 -19.08
C LEU A 551 42.63 8.29 -18.35
N ASN A 552 43.67 9.13 -18.34
CA ASN A 552 43.60 10.45 -17.70
C ASN A 552 42.71 11.44 -18.47
N ALA A 553 42.71 11.40 -19.80
CA ALA A 553 41.78 12.15 -20.63
C ALA A 553 40.34 11.67 -20.42
N GLY A 554 40.12 10.34 -20.45
CA GLY A 554 38.82 9.73 -20.23
C GLY A 554 38.23 10.06 -18.85
N LEU A 555 39.03 9.94 -17.78
CA LEU A 555 38.61 10.35 -16.43
C LEU A 555 38.22 11.83 -16.34
N ALA A 556 38.86 12.73 -17.08
CA ALA A 556 38.49 14.14 -17.12
C ALA A 556 37.14 14.37 -17.82
N VAL A 557 36.89 13.67 -18.95
CA VAL A 557 35.60 13.72 -19.66
C VAL A 557 34.48 13.08 -18.83
N LEU A 558 34.75 11.92 -18.22
CA LEU A 558 33.82 11.24 -17.32
C LEU A 558 33.43 12.12 -16.13
N ALA A 559 34.39 12.83 -15.53
CA ALA A 559 34.13 13.78 -14.44
C ALA A 559 33.30 15.00 -14.89
N SER A 560 33.44 15.47 -16.13
CA SER A 560 32.65 16.61 -16.64
C SER A 560 31.25 16.23 -17.12
N ASN A 561 31.08 15.03 -17.67
CA ASN A 561 29.88 14.61 -18.40
C ASN A 561 29.00 13.63 -17.62
N CYS A 562 29.59 12.77 -16.79
CA CYS A 562 28.92 11.59 -16.23
C CYS A 562 28.79 11.60 -14.71
N ILE A 563 29.80 12.10 -13.99
CA ILE A 563 29.81 12.10 -12.53
C ILE A 563 29.02 13.30 -11.99
N GLY A 564 28.05 13.03 -11.11
CA GLY A 564 27.18 14.01 -10.44
C GLY A 564 25.70 13.84 -10.81
N GLY A 565 24.81 13.85 -9.82
CA GLY A 565 23.38 13.55 -10.01
C GLY A 565 22.67 14.47 -11.01
N ASP A 566 23.11 15.71 -11.16
CA ASP A 566 22.57 16.67 -12.13
C ASP A 566 22.88 16.33 -13.60
N LYS A 567 23.82 15.41 -13.84
CA LYS A 567 24.21 14.96 -15.19
C LYS A 567 23.31 13.85 -15.74
N LEU A 568 22.53 13.18 -14.87
CA LEU A 568 21.60 12.15 -15.30
C LEU A 568 20.50 12.77 -16.20
N PRO A 569 20.22 12.20 -17.38
CA PRO A 569 19.21 12.74 -18.29
C PRO A 569 17.81 12.66 -17.65
N LYS A 570 17.20 13.83 -17.44
CA LYS A 570 15.83 13.99 -16.89
C LYS A 570 14.73 13.85 -17.96
N THR A 571 15.10 13.50 -19.19
CA THR A 571 14.20 13.36 -20.35
C THR A 571 14.61 12.16 -21.21
N GLY A 572 13.62 11.48 -21.80
CA GLY A 572 13.83 10.28 -22.63
C GLY A 572 13.70 8.94 -21.89
N GLY A 573 13.29 8.95 -20.61
CA GLY A 573 12.98 7.74 -19.84
C GLY A 573 14.18 6.80 -19.62
N ALA A 574 13.87 5.55 -19.27
CA ALA A 574 14.89 4.51 -19.03
C ALA A 574 15.81 4.26 -20.24
N ASP A 575 15.31 4.34 -21.48
CA ASP A 575 16.15 4.20 -22.68
C ASP A 575 17.15 5.36 -22.84
N GLY A 576 16.82 6.56 -22.35
CA GLY A 576 17.75 7.69 -22.25
C GLY A 576 18.88 7.44 -21.24
N LEU A 577 18.54 6.89 -20.07
CA LEU A 577 19.49 6.57 -18.99
C LEU A 577 20.50 5.50 -19.40
N PHE A 578 20.07 4.41 -20.05
CA PHE A 578 20.99 3.38 -20.54
C PHE A 578 21.84 3.85 -21.73
N ARG A 579 21.34 4.75 -22.58
CA ARG A 579 22.16 5.41 -23.61
C ARG A 579 23.25 6.29 -22.99
N PHE A 580 22.92 7.03 -21.94
CA PHE A 580 23.89 7.80 -21.15
C PHE A 580 24.93 6.89 -20.49
N ALA A 581 24.53 5.79 -19.86
CA ALA A 581 25.46 4.80 -19.30
C ALA A 581 26.47 4.28 -20.34
N ARG A 582 26.00 3.93 -21.55
CA ARG A 582 26.86 3.51 -22.67
C ARG A 582 27.82 4.61 -23.11
N GLN A 583 27.38 5.87 -23.13
CA GLN A 583 28.25 7.02 -23.41
C GLN A 583 29.34 7.15 -22.33
N CYS A 584 28.98 7.02 -21.05
CA CYS A 584 29.93 7.09 -19.94
C CYS A 584 30.98 5.96 -19.97
N VAL A 585 30.61 4.75 -20.41
CA VAL A 585 31.59 3.69 -20.68
C VAL A 585 32.57 4.09 -21.79
N GLN A 586 32.10 4.70 -22.88
CA GLN A 586 32.95 5.17 -23.98
C GLN A 586 33.86 6.33 -23.54
N ASP A 587 33.32 7.31 -22.82
CA ASP A 587 34.02 8.50 -22.34
C ASP A 587 35.07 8.16 -21.26
N SER A 588 34.96 7.01 -20.58
CA SER A 588 35.84 6.61 -19.46
C SER A 588 37.32 6.37 -19.84
N GLY A 589 37.63 6.12 -21.11
CA GLY A 589 38.98 5.76 -21.56
C GLY A 589 39.44 4.35 -21.13
N LEU A 590 38.55 3.49 -20.65
CA LEU A 590 38.86 2.12 -20.23
C LEU A 590 39.31 1.21 -21.40
N PRO A 591 40.12 0.16 -21.14
CA PRO A 591 40.47 -0.86 -22.14
C PRO A 591 39.24 -1.62 -22.64
N SER A 592 39.25 -2.04 -23.91
CA SER A 592 38.10 -2.69 -24.57
C SER A 592 37.47 -3.82 -23.76
N ARG A 593 38.30 -4.70 -23.17
CA ARG A 593 37.85 -5.81 -22.32
C ARG A 593 36.97 -5.34 -21.16
N ASP A 594 37.41 -4.31 -20.43
CA ASP A 594 36.67 -3.77 -19.30
C ASP A 594 35.38 -3.06 -19.79
N THR A 595 35.44 -2.38 -20.94
CA THR A 595 34.24 -1.75 -21.53
C THR A 595 33.20 -2.76 -22.00
N ASP A 596 33.61 -3.95 -22.46
CA ASP A 596 32.68 -4.98 -22.95
C ASP A 596 32.01 -5.74 -21.79
N GLU A 597 32.70 -5.91 -20.66
CA GLU A 597 32.11 -6.41 -19.40
C GLU A 597 31.03 -5.45 -18.89
N LEU A 598 31.36 -4.15 -18.78
CA LEU A 598 30.42 -3.09 -18.40
C LEU A 598 29.24 -2.96 -19.37
N ARG A 599 29.46 -3.07 -20.68
CA ARG A 599 28.39 -3.10 -21.69
C ARG A 599 27.48 -4.31 -21.52
N THR A 600 28.04 -5.48 -21.18
CA THR A 600 27.27 -6.69 -20.93
C THR A 600 26.39 -6.53 -19.69
N GLN A 601 26.92 -5.94 -18.61
CA GLN A 601 26.15 -5.59 -17.41
C GLN A 601 25.02 -4.59 -17.72
N ILE A 602 25.31 -3.51 -18.47
CA ILE A 602 24.30 -2.53 -18.92
C ILE A 602 23.22 -3.20 -19.79
N ASN A 603 23.60 -4.08 -20.71
CA ASN A 603 22.65 -4.80 -21.56
C ASN A 603 21.78 -5.77 -20.74
N TYR A 604 22.32 -6.42 -19.72
CA TYR A 604 21.57 -7.28 -18.80
C TYR A 604 20.55 -6.48 -17.97
N LEU A 605 20.93 -5.29 -17.50
CA LEU A 605 20.01 -4.37 -16.82
C LEU A 605 18.90 -3.86 -17.75
N GLU A 606 19.20 -3.59 -19.03
CA GLU A 606 18.19 -3.21 -20.02
C GLU A 606 17.24 -4.37 -20.37
N LEU A 607 17.73 -5.61 -20.40
CA LEU A 607 16.93 -6.80 -20.75
C LEU A 607 15.91 -7.18 -19.66
N ASN A 608 16.23 -6.92 -18.38
CA ASN A 608 15.39 -7.24 -17.23
C ASN A 608 14.35 -6.16 -16.89
N ARG A 609 14.02 -5.26 -17.84
CA ARG A 609 13.13 -4.12 -17.61
C ARG A 609 11.63 -4.50 -17.69
N ASP A 610 10.84 -4.01 -16.75
CA ASP A 610 9.43 -4.39 -16.54
C ASP A 610 8.45 -4.04 -17.70
N ASP A 611 8.85 -3.18 -18.64
CA ASP A 611 7.99 -2.71 -19.75
C ASP A 611 8.17 -3.51 -21.05
N LYS A 612 9.30 -4.21 -21.20
CA LYS A 612 9.65 -5.08 -22.35
C LYS A 612 9.62 -6.57 -22.01
N THR A 613 9.59 -6.93 -20.73
CA THR A 613 9.58 -8.33 -20.26
C THR A 613 8.16 -8.92 -20.18
N HIS A 614 8.09 -10.26 -20.18
CA HIS A 614 6.83 -10.98 -20.00
C HIS A 614 6.22 -10.69 -18.61
N ARG A 615 4.88 -10.54 -18.50
CA ARG A 615 4.19 -10.19 -17.24
C ARG A 615 4.64 -11.03 -16.02
N PHE A 616 4.93 -12.32 -16.24
CA PHE A 616 5.46 -13.21 -15.20
C PHE A 616 6.76 -12.71 -14.55
N VAL A 617 7.69 -12.17 -15.35
CA VAL A 617 8.95 -11.61 -14.87
C VAL A 617 8.65 -10.33 -14.08
N VAL A 618 7.75 -9.48 -14.58
CA VAL A 618 7.29 -8.26 -13.87
C VAL A 618 6.70 -8.59 -12.50
N SER A 619 5.87 -9.64 -12.40
CA SER A 619 5.31 -10.06 -11.12
C SER A 619 6.34 -10.70 -10.19
N SER A 620 7.29 -11.46 -10.73
CA SER A 620 8.39 -12.06 -9.93
C SER A 620 9.34 -10.98 -9.40
N ASN A 621 9.71 -10.02 -10.23
CA ASN A 621 10.48 -8.84 -9.86
C ASN A 621 9.76 -8.04 -8.76
N ALA A 622 8.46 -7.80 -8.90
CA ALA A 622 7.69 -7.07 -7.89
C ALA A 622 7.72 -7.71 -6.48
N PHE A 623 7.86 -9.03 -6.37
CA PHE A 623 8.12 -9.69 -5.09
C PHE A 623 9.57 -9.51 -4.62
N GLN A 624 10.56 -9.59 -5.52
CA GLN A 624 11.98 -9.33 -5.18
C GLN A 624 12.22 -7.87 -4.76
N ASP A 625 11.51 -6.91 -5.36
CA ASP A 625 11.51 -5.48 -5.00
C ASP A 625 10.76 -5.20 -3.67
N GLY A 626 10.15 -6.20 -3.04
CA GLY A 626 9.41 -6.04 -1.78
C GLY A 626 8.10 -5.24 -1.91
N ASN A 627 7.46 -5.22 -3.09
CA ASN A 627 6.28 -4.39 -3.32
C ASN A 627 5.08 -4.88 -2.49
N LYS A 628 4.71 -4.09 -1.47
CA LYS A 628 3.57 -4.37 -0.55
C LYS A 628 2.25 -4.60 -1.29
N LEU A 629 2.04 -3.99 -2.47
CA LEU A 629 0.83 -4.18 -3.28
C LEU A 629 0.79 -5.56 -3.97
N ALA A 630 1.95 -6.15 -4.30
CA ALA A 630 2.00 -7.51 -4.83
C ALA A 630 1.60 -8.54 -3.76
N TYR A 631 2.09 -8.37 -2.53
CA TYR A 631 1.67 -9.17 -1.39
C TYR A 631 0.18 -9.00 -1.05
N LEU A 632 -0.36 -7.77 -1.15
CA LEU A 632 -1.79 -7.52 -0.96
C LEU A 632 -2.65 -8.22 -2.03
N ALA A 633 -2.28 -8.12 -3.30
CA ALA A 633 -2.97 -8.80 -4.40
C ALA A 633 -2.95 -10.34 -4.22
N LEU A 634 -1.82 -10.89 -3.80
CA LEU A 634 -1.68 -12.32 -3.50
C LEU A 634 -2.54 -12.74 -2.30
N ALA A 635 -2.58 -11.94 -1.23
CA ALA A 635 -3.41 -12.21 -0.06
C ALA A 635 -4.91 -12.20 -0.40
N ILE A 636 -5.36 -11.26 -1.23
CA ILE A 636 -6.75 -11.19 -1.71
C ILE A 636 -7.08 -12.42 -2.57
N ALA A 637 -6.20 -12.82 -3.49
CA ALA A 637 -6.39 -14.01 -4.32
C ALA A 637 -6.53 -15.29 -3.48
N ILE A 638 -5.67 -15.49 -2.48
CA ILE A 638 -5.74 -16.62 -1.55
C ILE A 638 -7.03 -16.57 -0.71
N ALA A 639 -7.42 -15.38 -0.22
CA ALA A 639 -8.62 -15.23 0.60
C ALA A 639 -9.91 -15.59 -0.15
N ILE A 640 -10.02 -15.22 -1.44
CA ILE A 640 -11.17 -15.55 -2.28
C ILE A 640 -11.33 -17.08 -2.41
N ASP A 641 -10.25 -17.80 -2.74
CA ASP A 641 -10.33 -19.26 -2.92
C ASP A 641 -10.49 -20.01 -1.59
N ALA A 642 -9.95 -19.48 -0.49
CA ALA A 642 -10.20 -19.98 0.86
C ALA A 642 -11.68 -19.81 1.27
N LEU A 643 -12.35 -18.72 0.86
CA LEU A 643 -13.79 -18.54 1.09
C LEU A 643 -14.64 -19.53 0.27
N VAL A 644 -14.24 -19.85 -0.97
CA VAL A 644 -14.88 -20.92 -1.76
C VAL A 644 -14.71 -22.28 -1.07
N PHE A 645 -13.52 -22.60 -0.57
CA PHE A 645 -13.27 -23.83 0.20
C PHE A 645 -14.15 -23.93 1.45
N MET A 646 -14.19 -22.87 2.27
CA MET A 646 -14.96 -22.85 3.51
C MET A 646 -16.46 -22.94 3.26
N SER A 647 -16.97 -22.30 2.20
CA SER A 647 -18.36 -22.45 1.78
C SER A 647 -18.69 -23.90 1.38
N GLY A 648 -17.82 -24.56 0.60
CA GLY A 648 -17.98 -25.97 0.25
C GLY A 648 -17.97 -26.90 1.47
N LEU A 649 -17.03 -26.67 2.39
CA LEU A 649 -16.86 -27.45 3.63
C LEU A 649 -18.07 -27.34 4.57
N PHE A 650 -18.59 -26.13 4.80
CA PHE A 650 -19.75 -25.91 5.66
C PHE A 650 -21.08 -26.27 4.97
N GLY A 651 -21.18 -26.11 3.65
CA GLY A 651 -22.33 -26.53 2.87
C GLY A 651 -22.61 -28.04 2.98
N ALA A 652 -21.56 -28.87 3.02
CA ALA A 652 -21.70 -30.31 3.24
C ALA A 652 -22.22 -30.66 4.65
N ASN A 653 -21.77 -29.95 5.69
CA ASN A 653 -22.16 -30.21 7.09
C ASN A 653 -23.62 -29.85 7.41
N ALA A 654 -24.29 -29.04 6.59
CA ALA A 654 -25.67 -28.62 6.82
C ALA A 654 -26.74 -29.67 6.43
N VAL A 655 -26.37 -30.75 5.72
CA VAL A 655 -27.27 -31.86 5.33
C VAL A 655 -27.20 -33.04 6.33
N ARG A 656 -27.08 -32.76 7.63
CA ARG A 656 -26.97 -33.80 8.66
C ARG A 656 -28.34 -34.39 9.01
N SER A 657 -28.52 -35.68 8.78
CA SER A 657 -29.65 -36.43 9.37
C SER A 657 -29.48 -36.53 10.88
N PRO A 658 -30.53 -36.36 11.70
CA PRO A 658 -30.46 -36.64 13.14
C PRO A 658 -29.95 -38.05 13.46
N LEU A 659 -30.28 -39.04 12.61
CA LEU A 659 -29.79 -40.42 12.75
C LEU A 659 -28.26 -40.54 12.62
N SER A 660 -27.58 -39.56 12.02
CA SER A 660 -26.12 -39.53 11.92
C SER A 660 -25.43 -39.38 13.28
N ASP A 661 -26.12 -38.84 14.30
CA ASP A 661 -25.62 -38.67 15.66
C ASP A 661 -25.74 -39.95 16.51
N VAL A 662 -26.44 -40.98 16.01
CA VAL A 662 -26.57 -42.27 16.70
C VAL A 662 -25.21 -42.99 16.71
N PRO A 663 -24.67 -43.37 17.89
CA PRO A 663 -23.40 -44.07 17.98
C PRO A 663 -23.52 -45.49 17.40
N SER A 664 -23.03 -45.68 16.17
CA SER A 664 -23.08 -46.94 15.43
C SER A 664 -21.72 -47.65 15.39
N HIS A 665 -21.73 -48.97 15.53
CA HIS A 665 -20.55 -49.83 15.34
C HIS A 665 -20.23 -50.14 13.86
N LYS A 666 -21.06 -49.66 12.93
CA LYS A 666 -20.89 -49.81 11.48
C LYS A 666 -20.92 -48.43 10.82
N GLY A 667 -19.86 -48.07 10.10
CA GLY A 667 -19.83 -46.84 9.31
C GLY A 667 -20.84 -46.92 8.17
N ARG A 668 -21.93 -46.16 8.30
CA ARG A 668 -23.01 -45.99 7.31
C ARG A 668 -23.19 -44.50 7.07
N SER A 669 -23.49 -44.08 5.85
CA SER A 669 -23.80 -42.67 5.58
C SER A 669 -25.17 -42.30 6.15
N ALA A 670 -25.42 -41.00 6.36
CA ALA A 670 -26.71 -40.49 6.83
C ALA A 670 -27.88 -41.03 5.97
N GLN A 671 -27.78 -40.95 4.65
CA GLN A 671 -28.77 -41.48 3.71
C GLN A 671 -29.02 -43.00 3.87
N GLN A 672 -27.99 -43.79 4.19
CA GLN A 672 -28.13 -45.22 4.45
C GLN A 672 -28.84 -45.51 5.78
N LEU A 673 -28.71 -44.64 6.77
CA LEU A 673 -29.42 -44.76 8.05
C LEU A 673 -30.90 -44.41 7.89
N GLU A 674 -31.20 -43.32 7.18
CA GLU A 674 -32.57 -42.91 6.83
C GLU A 674 -33.30 -44.00 6.03
N ALA A 675 -32.69 -44.51 4.95
CA ALA A 675 -33.29 -45.53 4.10
C ALA A 675 -33.68 -46.82 4.86
N ILE A 676 -32.97 -47.19 5.93
CA ILE A 676 -33.30 -48.35 6.78
C ILE A 676 -34.61 -48.11 7.56
N ILE A 677 -34.80 -46.91 8.10
CA ILE A 677 -36.02 -46.54 8.84
C ILE A 677 -37.18 -46.32 7.88
N ASP A 678 -36.97 -45.61 6.78
CA ASP A 678 -38.01 -45.35 5.77
C ASP A 678 -38.57 -46.64 5.16
N THR A 679 -37.71 -47.64 4.91
CA THR A 679 -38.15 -48.98 4.46
C THR A 679 -38.97 -49.70 5.54
N ALA A 680 -38.67 -49.49 6.81
CA ALA A 680 -39.44 -50.03 7.93
C ALA A 680 -40.81 -49.35 8.05
N LEU A 681 -40.91 -48.05 7.75
CA LEU A 681 -42.14 -47.25 7.81
C LEU A 681 -43.13 -47.51 6.66
N GLN A 682 -42.70 -48.10 5.54
CA GLN A 682 -43.61 -48.49 4.44
C GLN A 682 -44.60 -49.62 4.84
N PRO A 683 -45.85 -49.62 4.33
CA PRO A 683 -46.35 -48.79 3.22
C PRO A 683 -46.94 -47.42 3.63
N GLN A 684 -47.27 -47.19 4.91
CA GLN A 684 -47.89 -45.96 5.40
C GLN A 684 -46.91 -45.20 6.32
N PRO A 685 -46.06 -44.30 5.79
CA PRO A 685 -45.00 -43.70 6.58
C PRO A 685 -45.51 -42.74 7.66
N PHE A 686 -46.60 -42.00 7.38
CA PHE A 686 -47.23 -41.13 8.38
C PHE A 686 -47.79 -41.94 9.56
N ASP A 687 -48.66 -42.91 9.27
CA ASP A 687 -49.35 -43.71 10.29
C ASP A 687 -48.36 -44.49 11.14
N ASN A 688 -47.35 -45.13 10.54
CA ASN A 688 -46.34 -45.90 11.26
C ASN A 688 -45.38 -45.03 12.08
N ALA A 689 -45.02 -43.82 11.60
CA ALA A 689 -44.19 -42.90 12.38
C ALA A 689 -44.97 -42.34 13.57
N LYS A 690 -46.21 -41.89 13.35
CA LYS A 690 -47.12 -41.41 14.40
C LYS A 690 -47.38 -42.50 15.44
N LEU A 691 -47.63 -43.74 15.03
CA LEU A 691 -47.83 -44.89 15.92
C LEU A 691 -46.65 -45.11 16.88
N VAL A 692 -45.40 -44.98 16.41
CA VAL A 692 -44.22 -45.13 17.28
C VAL A 692 -44.09 -43.95 18.25
N LEU A 693 -44.46 -42.73 17.83
CA LEU A 693 -44.45 -41.54 18.67
C LEU A 693 -45.55 -41.58 19.76
N ASP A 694 -46.77 -41.99 19.40
CA ASP A 694 -47.92 -42.09 20.31
C ASP A 694 -47.70 -43.13 21.44
N TYR A 695 -46.89 -44.17 21.17
CA TYR A 695 -46.54 -45.20 22.17
C TYR A 695 -45.32 -44.85 23.04
N LEU A 696 -44.61 -43.75 22.73
CA LEU A 696 -43.39 -43.37 23.41
C LEU A 696 -43.67 -42.73 24.77
N ARG A 697 -43.19 -43.34 25.86
CA ARG A 697 -43.27 -42.78 27.21
C ARG A 697 -41.93 -42.12 27.58
N PRO A 698 -41.90 -40.87 28.06
CA PRO A 698 -40.65 -40.22 28.47
C PRO A 698 -40.04 -40.91 29.70
N ILE A 699 -38.71 -40.97 29.76
CA ILE A 699 -37.94 -41.47 30.91
C ILE A 699 -36.83 -40.48 31.28
N THR A 700 -36.30 -40.57 32.50
CA THR A 700 -35.13 -39.78 32.91
C THR A 700 -33.94 -40.11 32.00
N PRO A 701 -33.31 -39.13 31.32
CA PRO A 701 -32.27 -39.41 30.33
C PRO A 701 -31.07 -40.17 30.90
N GLN A 702 -30.75 -41.34 30.33
CA GLN A 702 -29.59 -42.14 30.70
C GLN A 702 -28.90 -42.69 29.44
N GLY A 703 -27.60 -42.43 29.27
CA GLY A 703 -26.82 -42.92 28.13
C GLY A 703 -27.30 -42.45 26.74
N GLY A 704 -28.08 -41.37 26.69
CA GLY A 704 -28.73 -40.83 25.49
C GLY A 704 -30.07 -41.49 25.12
N PHE A 705 -30.63 -42.36 25.97
CA PHE A 705 -32.00 -42.83 25.84
C PHE A 705 -32.94 -41.91 26.63
N THR A 706 -34.04 -41.47 25.99
CA THR A 706 -34.96 -40.44 26.50
C THR A 706 -36.41 -40.91 26.58
N GLY A 707 -36.77 -42.01 25.90
CA GLY A 707 -38.08 -42.62 26.00
C GLY A 707 -38.05 -44.15 26.07
N GLN A 708 -39.18 -44.73 26.44
CA GLN A 708 -39.42 -46.17 26.52
C GLN A 708 -40.75 -46.52 25.85
N ILE A 709 -40.76 -47.63 25.11
CA ILE A 709 -41.97 -48.24 24.54
C ILE A 709 -42.15 -49.62 25.18
N ILE A 710 -43.38 -49.94 25.56
CA ILE A 710 -43.78 -51.25 26.10
C ILE A 710 -44.89 -51.79 25.21
N ILE A 711 -44.72 -53.00 24.68
CA ILE A 711 -45.66 -53.67 23.78
C ILE A 711 -46.33 -54.82 24.53
N GLU A 712 -47.67 -54.79 24.57
CA GLU A 712 -48.51 -55.85 25.16
C GLU A 712 -48.88 -56.92 24.11
N ASP A 713 -48.99 -58.19 24.51
CA ASP A 713 -49.16 -59.32 23.57
C ASP A 713 -50.49 -59.33 22.81
N HIS A 714 -51.46 -58.50 23.21
CA HIS A 714 -52.79 -58.41 22.61
C HIS A 714 -53.04 -57.13 21.80
N ASP A 715 -51.99 -56.34 21.55
CA ASP A 715 -52.08 -55.13 20.73
C ASP A 715 -52.09 -55.47 19.22
N SER A 716 -53.13 -55.01 18.51
CA SER A 716 -53.28 -55.11 17.05
C SER A 716 -52.14 -54.44 16.28
N ASN A 717 -51.47 -53.47 16.88
CA ASN A 717 -50.42 -52.65 16.27
C ASN A 717 -49.00 -53.18 16.52
N SER A 718 -48.86 -54.22 17.35
CA SER A 718 -47.58 -54.78 17.79
C SER A 718 -46.62 -55.17 16.65
N ALA A 719 -47.14 -55.67 15.53
CA ALA A 719 -46.32 -56.05 14.37
C ALA A 719 -45.66 -54.85 13.67
N ALA A 720 -46.38 -53.74 13.53
CA ALA A 720 -45.85 -52.51 12.91
C ALA A 720 -44.81 -51.84 13.82
N LEU A 721 -45.10 -51.74 15.12
CA LEU A 721 -44.17 -51.24 16.14
C LEU A 721 -42.86 -52.04 16.14
N ARG A 722 -42.91 -53.38 16.22
CA ARG A 722 -41.72 -54.24 16.19
C ARG A 722 -40.90 -54.08 14.91
N LYS A 723 -41.54 -53.91 13.73
CA LYS A 723 -40.84 -53.69 12.46
C LYS A 723 -39.95 -52.45 12.50
N VAL A 724 -40.47 -51.31 12.99
CA VAL A 724 -39.72 -50.05 13.09
C VAL A 724 -38.66 -50.11 14.20
N LEU A 725 -39.01 -50.65 15.37
CA LEU A 725 -38.08 -50.73 16.51
C LEU A 725 -36.90 -51.68 16.27
N ASN A 726 -37.11 -52.79 15.56
CA ASN A 726 -36.03 -53.70 15.18
C ASN A 726 -35.12 -53.08 14.11
N ALA A 727 -35.67 -52.32 13.16
CA ALA A 727 -34.87 -51.54 12.20
C ALA A 727 -34.02 -50.47 12.91
N ALA A 728 -34.61 -49.76 13.88
CA ALA A 728 -33.91 -48.77 14.70
C ALA A 728 -32.85 -49.39 15.66
N SER A 729 -33.09 -50.61 16.16
CA SER A 729 -32.11 -51.37 16.92
C SER A 729 -30.88 -51.72 16.04
N SER A 730 -31.10 -52.02 14.76
CA SER A 730 -30.03 -52.33 13.79
C SER A 730 -29.06 -51.17 13.47
N ILE A 731 -29.42 -49.94 13.85
CA ILE A 731 -28.58 -48.74 13.75
C ILE A 731 -28.11 -48.21 15.11
N GLY A 732 -28.48 -48.85 16.23
CA GLY A 732 -28.11 -48.44 17.60
C GLY A 732 -29.02 -47.37 18.23
N ALA A 733 -30.11 -47.00 17.54
CA ALA A 733 -31.05 -45.98 17.98
C ALA A 733 -32.06 -46.49 19.03
N VAL A 734 -32.19 -47.81 19.15
CA VAL A 734 -33.08 -48.50 20.10
C VAL A 734 -32.33 -49.64 20.80
N ARG A 735 -32.65 -49.90 22.08
CA ARG A 735 -32.11 -51.03 22.85
C ARG A 735 -33.26 -51.82 23.52
N HIS A 736 -33.15 -53.15 23.52
CA HIS A 736 -34.07 -54.03 24.24
C HIS A 736 -33.76 -54.05 25.75
N LEU A 737 -34.80 -53.97 26.59
CA LEU A 737 -34.71 -54.03 28.06
C LEU A 737 -34.94 -55.44 28.63
N ASP A 738 -35.74 -56.26 27.96
CA ASP A 738 -36.15 -57.60 28.39
C ASP A 738 -35.86 -58.63 27.30
N GLN A 739 -35.60 -59.88 27.72
CA GLN A 739 -35.34 -61.02 26.84
C GLN A 739 -36.56 -61.40 26.00
N ASN A 740 -37.78 -61.05 26.43
CA ASN A 740 -39.02 -61.31 25.69
C ASN A 740 -39.38 -60.23 24.66
N GLU A 741 -38.49 -59.27 24.37
CA GLU A 741 -38.71 -58.17 23.41
C GLU A 741 -39.97 -57.32 23.66
N ARG A 742 -40.42 -57.22 24.92
CA ARG A 742 -41.61 -56.43 25.30
C ARG A 742 -41.33 -54.97 25.61
N ALA A 743 -40.09 -54.64 25.98
CA ALA A 743 -39.70 -53.29 26.38
C ALA A 743 -38.46 -52.81 25.61
N TYR A 744 -38.55 -51.59 25.08
CA TYR A 744 -37.55 -50.95 24.25
C TYR A 744 -37.22 -49.56 24.80
N GLN A 745 -35.93 -49.20 24.89
CA GLN A 745 -35.48 -47.82 25.12
C GLN A 745 -35.15 -47.17 23.78
N VAL A 746 -35.60 -45.92 23.61
CA VAL A 746 -35.47 -45.13 22.39
C VAL A 746 -34.61 -43.89 22.67
N ARG A 747 -33.71 -43.56 21.75
CA ARG A 747 -32.90 -42.34 21.80
C ARG A 747 -33.61 -41.12 21.23
N SER A 748 -33.16 -39.92 21.64
CA SER A 748 -33.60 -38.62 21.13
C SER A 748 -33.54 -38.53 19.60
N GLU A 749 -32.46 -39.02 18.99
CA GLU A 749 -32.23 -38.86 17.54
C GLU A 749 -33.28 -39.58 16.68
N LEU A 750 -33.83 -40.71 17.16
CA LEU A 750 -34.92 -41.40 16.47
C LEU A 750 -36.25 -40.67 16.63
N PHE A 751 -36.53 -40.10 17.81
CA PHE A 751 -37.73 -39.31 18.04
C PHE A 751 -37.76 -38.07 17.14
N GLU A 752 -36.64 -37.36 17.03
CA GLU A 752 -36.49 -36.22 16.11
C GLU A 752 -36.69 -36.63 14.65
N TYR A 753 -36.06 -37.74 14.23
CA TYR A 753 -36.20 -38.25 12.87
C TYR A 753 -37.63 -38.67 12.52
N LEU A 754 -38.30 -39.45 13.39
CA LEU A 754 -39.68 -39.90 13.17
C LEU A 754 -40.66 -38.73 13.17
N SER A 755 -40.45 -37.72 14.02
CA SER A 755 -41.24 -36.49 14.02
C SER A 755 -41.09 -35.72 12.70
N LEU A 756 -39.87 -35.66 12.17
CA LEU A 756 -39.56 -35.03 10.89
C LEU A 756 -40.18 -35.79 9.70
N VAL A 757 -40.17 -37.13 9.73
CA VAL A 757 -40.82 -37.97 8.70
C VAL A 757 -42.35 -37.84 8.76
N ALA A 758 -42.95 -37.88 9.95
CA ALA A 758 -44.38 -37.67 10.13
C ALA A 758 -44.81 -36.29 9.61
N LYS A 759 -44.07 -35.23 9.93
CA LYS A 759 -44.31 -33.87 9.40
C LYS A 759 -44.22 -33.84 7.87
N ARG A 760 -43.13 -34.37 7.28
CA ARG A 760 -42.95 -34.39 5.81
C ARG A 760 -44.07 -35.17 5.09
N ALA A 761 -44.52 -36.28 5.67
CA ALA A 761 -45.61 -37.07 5.10
C ALA A 761 -46.97 -36.35 5.21
N TYR A 762 -47.21 -35.61 6.30
CA TYR A 762 -48.40 -34.78 6.49
C TYR A 762 -48.46 -33.61 5.51
N GLU A 763 -47.35 -32.89 5.29
CA GLU A 763 -47.28 -31.75 4.38
C GLU A 763 -47.40 -32.13 2.90
N LYS A 764 -47.19 -33.41 2.55
CA LYS A 764 -47.15 -33.91 1.16
C LYS A 764 -48.49 -34.44 0.64
N ASP A 765 -49.43 -34.80 1.51
CA ASP A 765 -50.71 -35.40 1.15
C ASP A 765 -51.87 -34.63 1.79
N GLU A 766 -52.55 -33.80 0.99
CA GLU A 766 -53.73 -33.03 1.41
C GLU A 766 -54.84 -33.92 2.01
N GLY A 767 -54.92 -35.19 1.58
CA GLY A 767 -55.88 -36.15 2.12
C GLY A 767 -55.57 -36.56 3.56
N ILE A 768 -54.30 -36.59 3.97
CA ILE A 768 -53.88 -36.85 5.35
C ILE A 768 -54.20 -35.63 6.24
N ALA A 769 -53.97 -34.42 5.74
CA ALA A 769 -54.31 -33.19 6.44
C ALA A 769 -55.82 -33.09 6.72
N GLN A 770 -56.66 -33.30 5.69
CA GLN A 770 -58.12 -33.33 5.84
C GLN A 770 -58.60 -34.44 6.77
N LEU A 771 -57.96 -35.61 6.79
CA LEU A 771 -58.32 -36.70 7.70
C LEU A 771 -58.00 -36.36 9.17
N ALA A 772 -56.88 -35.68 9.42
CA ALA A 772 -56.49 -35.25 10.76
C ALA A 772 -57.38 -34.11 11.28
N GLU A 773 -57.77 -33.18 10.40
CA GLU A 773 -58.71 -32.12 10.74
C GLU A 773 -60.12 -32.69 11.01
N LEU A 774 -60.58 -33.63 10.18
CA LEU A 774 -61.78 -34.42 10.42
C LEU A 774 -61.74 -35.13 11.78
N GLU A 775 -60.63 -35.80 12.12
CA GLU A 775 -60.46 -36.46 13.42
C GLU A 775 -60.62 -35.48 14.57
N ARG A 776 -60.04 -34.28 14.46
CA ARG A 776 -60.16 -33.22 15.47
C ARG A 776 -61.59 -32.71 15.60
N THR A 777 -62.25 -32.33 14.51
CA THR A 777 -63.63 -31.81 14.56
C THR A 777 -64.62 -32.87 15.04
N VAL A 778 -64.40 -34.14 14.71
CA VAL A 778 -65.19 -35.26 15.23
C VAL A 778 -64.92 -35.51 16.71
N LEU A 779 -63.67 -35.41 17.17
CA LEU A 779 -63.33 -35.50 18.59
C LEU A 779 -64.00 -34.37 19.40
N ASP A 780 -63.93 -33.12 18.91
CA ASP A 780 -64.58 -31.96 19.52
C ASP A 780 -66.11 -32.14 19.57
N ALA A 781 -66.72 -32.69 18.51
CA ALA A 781 -68.16 -32.99 18.45
C ALA A 781 -68.61 -34.20 19.30
N LEU A 782 -67.67 -35.02 19.80
CA LEU A 782 -67.94 -36.16 20.67
C LEU A 782 -67.57 -35.89 22.14
N ALA A 783 -66.98 -34.74 22.46
CA ALA A 783 -66.67 -34.34 23.83
C ALA A 783 -67.95 -34.11 24.66
N PRO A 784 -67.94 -34.35 25.99
CA PRO A 784 -66.79 -34.77 26.79
C PRO A 784 -66.51 -36.28 26.78
N HIS A 785 -67.51 -37.13 26.51
CA HIS A 785 -67.40 -38.60 26.62
C HIS A 785 -67.03 -39.27 25.29
N VAL A 786 -65.88 -38.90 24.72
CA VAL A 786 -65.46 -39.26 23.34
C VAL A 786 -65.55 -40.76 23.04
N GLY A 787 -65.13 -41.64 23.97
CA GLY A 787 -65.13 -43.09 23.76
C GLY A 787 -66.54 -43.70 23.66
N ASP A 788 -67.42 -43.31 24.58
CA ASP A 788 -68.80 -43.81 24.64
C ASP A 788 -69.67 -43.17 23.55
N ASN A 789 -69.48 -41.87 23.28
CA ASN A 789 -70.16 -41.17 22.19
C ASN A 789 -69.72 -41.74 20.82
N ALA A 790 -68.44 -42.05 20.61
CA ALA A 790 -67.99 -42.72 19.39
C ALA A 790 -68.63 -44.12 19.23
N LYS A 791 -68.78 -44.86 20.33
CA LYS A 791 -69.46 -46.17 20.35
C LYS A 791 -70.95 -46.02 20.02
N LEU A 792 -71.64 -45.02 20.57
CA LEU A 792 -73.04 -44.69 20.30
C LEU A 792 -73.27 -44.38 18.81
N VAL A 793 -72.45 -43.51 18.22
CA VAL A 793 -72.52 -43.19 16.79
C VAL A 793 -72.30 -44.44 15.94
N LEU A 794 -71.34 -45.30 16.31
CA LEU A 794 -71.08 -46.57 15.61
C LEU A 794 -72.23 -47.59 15.75
N SER A 795 -72.98 -47.63 16.87
CA SER A 795 -74.10 -48.58 17.04
C SER A 795 -75.33 -48.25 16.20
N HIS A 796 -75.48 -47.01 15.72
CA HIS A 796 -76.57 -46.61 14.82
C HIS A 796 -76.17 -46.62 13.33
N MET A 797 -74.99 -47.14 12.99
CA MET A 797 -74.55 -47.33 11.59
C MET A 797 -75.03 -48.66 11.01
N HIS A 798 -75.95 -48.60 10.06
CA HIS A 798 -76.40 -49.75 9.30
C HIS A 798 -75.54 -49.93 8.03
N PRO A 799 -75.06 -51.15 7.70
CA PRO A 799 -74.25 -51.36 6.50
C PRO A 799 -75.08 -51.19 5.22
N MET A 800 -74.51 -50.55 4.20
CA MET A 800 -75.10 -50.39 2.86
C MET A 800 -74.18 -50.98 1.78
N LEU A 801 -74.71 -51.21 0.57
CA LEU A 801 -73.87 -51.58 -0.57
C LEU A 801 -72.88 -50.45 -0.86
N LYS A 802 -71.59 -50.78 -0.91
CA LYS A 802 -70.53 -49.77 -1.06
C LYS A 802 -70.63 -49.04 -2.40
N GLN A 803 -70.94 -47.75 -2.36
CA GLN A 803 -71.01 -46.88 -3.54
C GLN A 803 -70.17 -45.63 -3.30
N HIS A 804 -69.26 -45.31 -4.22
CA HIS A 804 -68.42 -44.10 -4.17
C HIS A 804 -67.72 -43.86 -2.80
N GLY A 805 -67.30 -44.94 -2.14
CA GLY A 805 -66.61 -44.89 -0.83
C GLY A 805 -67.52 -44.87 0.41
N PHE A 806 -68.81 -44.58 0.24
CA PHE A 806 -69.82 -44.70 1.30
C PHE A 806 -70.18 -46.17 1.55
N MET A 807 -70.25 -46.57 2.82
CA MET A 807 -70.37 -47.98 3.25
C MET A 807 -71.38 -48.24 4.37
N ALA A 808 -71.85 -47.21 5.06
CA ALA A 808 -72.93 -47.33 6.05
C ALA A 808 -73.93 -46.17 5.91
N GLU A 809 -75.11 -46.32 6.48
CA GLU A 809 -76.14 -45.29 6.61
C GLU A 809 -76.60 -45.12 8.05
N VAL A 810 -77.03 -43.91 8.42
CA VAL A 810 -77.63 -43.58 9.71
C VAL A 810 -78.95 -42.84 9.46
N LYS A 811 -80.02 -43.27 10.11
CA LYS A 811 -81.34 -42.62 10.08
C LYS A 811 -81.68 -42.11 11.47
N LEU A 812 -81.72 -40.79 11.65
CA LEU A 812 -82.00 -40.16 12.93
C LEU A 812 -83.42 -40.42 13.45
N GLN A 813 -84.34 -40.89 12.59
CA GLN A 813 -85.70 -41.31 12.96
C GLN A 813 -85.72 -42.65 13.74
N GLU A 814 -84.65 -43.44 13.67
CA GLU A 814 -84.54 -44.76 14.33
C GLU A 814 -83.92 -44.66 15.75
N ILE A 815 -83.55 -43.45 16.19
CA ILE A 815 -82.96 -43.18 17.50
C ILE A 815 -84.05 -42.63 18.44
N SER A 816 -84.39 -43.39 19.48
CA SER A 816 -85.50 -43.06 20.38
C SER A 816 -85.20 -41.94 21.40
N GLU A 817 -83.92 -41.74 21.74
CA GLU A 817 -83.51 -40.85 22.83
C GLU A 817 -83.06 -39.47 22.30
N PRO A 818 -83.64 -38.34 22.78
CA PRO A 818 -83.35 -37.02 22.23
C PRO A 818 -81.89 -36.58 22.32
N ASP A 819 -81.20 -36.95 23.41
CA ASP A 819 -79.81 -36.55 23.66
C ASP A 819 -78.83 -37.36 22.79
N ASP A 820 -79.15 -38.63 22.50
CA ASP A 820 -78.44 -39.45 21.51
C ASP A 820 -78.61 -38.87 20.10
N VAL A 821 -79.81 -38.43 19.73
CA VAL A 821 -80.04 -37.75 18.43
C VAL A 821 -79.16 -36.51 18.29
N LEU A 822 -79.00 -35.71 19.36
CA LEU A 822 -78.12 -34.53 19.33
C LEU A 822 -76.64 -34.91 19.18
N THR A 823 -76.17 -35.89 19.95
CA THR A 823 -74.78 -36.37 19.91
C THR A 823 -74.44 -36.98 18.55
N VAL A 824 -75.31 -37.87 18.03
CA VAL A 824 -75.13 -38.50 16.73
C VAL A 824 -75.22 -37.48 15.60
N ARG A 825 -76.19 -36.55 15.63
CA ARG A 825 -76.28 -35.47 14.64
C ARG A 825 -75.08 -34.54 14.69
N GLY A 826 -74.52 -34.26 15.87
CA GLY A 826 -73.29 -33.48 16.04
C GLY A 826 -72.10 -34.11 15.32
N ALA A 827 -71.82 -35.39 15.61
CA ALA A 827 -70.75 -36.14 14.96
C ALA A 827 -70.95 -36.27 13.44
N LEU A 828 -72.17 -36.53 12.98
CA LEU A 828 -72.49 -36.62 11.54
C LEU A 828 -72.35 -35.27 10.82
N ASN A 829 -72.72 -34.16 11.47
CA ASN A 829 -72.48 -32.82 10.94
C ASN A 829 -70.98 -32.52 10.83
N ALA A 830 -70.18 -32.87 11.85
CA ALA A 830 -68.72 -32.75 11.80
C ALA A 830 -68.11 -33.56 10.64
N GLY A 831 -68.59 -34.79 10.42
CA GLY A 831 -68.20 -35.61 9.27
C GLY A 831 -68.60 -35.05 7.91
N ALA A 832 -69.67 -34.26 7.85
CA ALA A 832 -70.18 -33.68 6.61
C ALA A 832 -69.38 -32.46 6.13
N ILE A 833 -68.69 -31.76 7.04
CA ILE A 833 -67.79 -30.63 6.71
C ILE A 833 -66.68 -31.08 5.74
N TYR A 834 -66.19 -32.31 5.88
CA TYR A 834 -65.10 -32.88 5.09
C TYR A 834 -65.58 -33.86 4.00
N GLU A 835 -66.85 -33.75 3.59
CA GLU A 835 -67.53 -34.63 2.62
C GLU A 835 -67.53 -36.14 2.97
N ARG A 836 -67.12 -36.52 4.18
CA ARG A 836 -67.04 -37.93 4.63
C ARG A 836 -68.36 -38.43 5.23
N VAL A 837 -69.35 -37.56 5.34
CA VAL A 837 -70.76 -37.88 5.59
C VAL A 837 -71.60 -37.09 4.60
N LYS A 838 -72.54 -37.74 3.91
CA LYS A 838 -73.41 -37.13 2.90
C LYS A 838 -74.87 -37.28 3.29
N ARG A 839 -75.67 -36.21 3.22
CA ARG A 839 -77.12 -36.28 3.45
C ARG A 839 -77.81 -37.01 2.30
N ALA A 840 -78.80 -37.84 2.63
CA ALA A 840 -79.57 -38.64 1.69
C ALA A 840 -81.04 -38.21 1.73
N GLY A 841 -81.59 -37.81 0.58
CA GLY A 841 -82.97 -37.31 0.47
C GLY A 841 -83.15 -35.84 0.87
N GLU A 842 -84.38 -35.34 0.70
CA GLU A 842 -84.77 -33.97 1.07
C GLU A 842 -85.03 -33.81 2.59
N GLU A 843 -85.35 -34.90 3.29
CA GLU A 843 -85.47 -34.92 4.74
C GLU A 843 -84.09 -34.91 5.41
N GLN A 844 -83.85 -33.98 6.34
CA GLN A 844 -82.55 -33.78 7.00
C GLN A 844 -82.14 -34.89 7.99
N ASN A 845 -82.74 -36.07 7.92
CA ASN A 845 -82.66 -37.14 8.91
C ASN A 845 -81.91 -38.41 8.45
N HIS A 846 -81.50 -38.51 7.18
CA HIS A 846 -80.80 -39.69 6.64
C HIS A 846 -79.42 -39.30 6.10
N PHE A 847 -78.40 -40.07 6.47
CA PHE A 847 -76.99 -39.80 6.18
C PHE A 847 -76.27 -41.06 5.69
N TYR A 848 -75.48 -40.94 4.62
CA TYR A 848 -74.50 -41.92 4.18
C TYR A 848 -73.12 -41.63 4.75
N ILE A 849 -72.41 -42.67 5.15
CA ILE A 849 -71.14 -42.62 5.88
C ILE A 849 -69.98 -43.15 5.02
N HIS A 850 -68.94 -42.34 4.83
CA HIS A 850 -67.72 -42.73 4.14
C HIS A 850 -66.87 -43.66 5.02
N ALA A 851 -66.14 -44.59 4.39
CA ALA A 851 -65.26 -45.53 5.09
C ALA A 851 -64.23 -44.87 6.01
N ASP A 852 -63.79 -43.66 5.67
CA ASP A 852 -62.79 -42.94 6.46
C ASP A 852 -63.39 -42.34 7.74
N PHE A 853 -64.62 -41.82 7.73
CA PHE A 853 -65.31 -41.39 8.94
C PHE A 853 -65.54 -42.57 9.91
N PHE A 854 -65.89 -43.75 9.37
CA PHE A 854 -66.01 -44.98 10.13
C PHE A 854 -64.68 -45.41 10.78
N LYS A 855 -63.55 -45.31 10.06
CA LYS A 855 -62.20 -45.56 10.62
C LYS A 855 -61.86 -44.57 11.73
N THR A 856 -62.10 -43.27 11.51
CA THR A 856 -61.85 -42.22 12.51
C THR A 856 -62.61 -42.50 13.80
N LEU A 857 -63.91 -42.77 13.73
CA LEU A 857 -64.71 -43.13 14.91
C LEU A 857 -64.23 -44.44 15.58
N SER A 858 -63.86 -45.44 14.79
CA SER A 858 -63.34 -46.70 15.33
C SER A 858 -62.01 -46.52 16.08
N SER A 859 -61.15 -45.63 15.56
CA SER A 859 -59.85 -45.25 16.13
C SER A 859 -59.96 -44.36 17.36
N LEU A 860 -60.96 -43.46 17.40
CA LEU A 860 -61.29 -42.68 18.59
C LEU A 860 -61.85 -43.60 19.68
N ARG A 861 -62.79 -44.49 19.33
CA ARG A 861 -63.34 -45.48 20.27
C ARG A 861 -62.23 -46.36 20.87
N SER A 862 -61.30 -46.90 20.07
CA SER A 862 -60.22 -47.73 20.63
C SER A 862 -59.30 -46.95 21.56
N ARG A 863 -58.79 -45.77 21.15
CA ARG A 863 -57.92 -44.93 21.98
C ARG A 863 -58.57 -44.55 23.32
N TYR A 864 -59.81 -44.08 23.29
CA TYR A 864 -60.47 -43.56 24.49
C TYR A 864 -61.16 -44.62 25.36
N MET A 865 -61.58 -45.77 24.81
CA MET A 865 -62.05 -46.89 25.64
C MET A 865 -60.88 -47.65 26.31
N SER A 866 -59.73 -47.78 25.65
CA SER A 866 -58.52 -48.34 26.29
C SER A 866 -57.98 -47.45 27.41
N ALA A 867 -58.19 -46.12 27.32
CA ALA A 867 -57.89 -45.18 28.39
C ALA A 867 -58.90 -45.23 29.56
N GLY A 868 -60.08 -45.85 29.38
CA GLY A 868 -61.20 -45.83 30.33
C GLY A 868 -60.97 -46.45 31.72
N SER A 869 -59.79 -47.02 31.99
CA SER A 869 -59.38 -47.42 33.34
C SER A 869 -58.46 -46.42 34.05
N ARG A 870 -57.90 -45.42 33.36
CA ARG A 870 -56.91 -44.47 33.92
C ARG A 870 -56.95 -43.11 33.20
N ILE A 871 -57.53 -42.12 33.88
CA ILE A 871 -57.24 -40.66 33.91
C ILE A 871 -58.57 -39.91 34.07
N ALA A 872 -58.74 -39.29 35.24
CA ALA A 872 -59.68 -38.18 35.39
C ALA A 872 -58.99 -36.91 34.86
N LEU A 873 -59.68 -36.13 34.03
CA LEU A 873 -59.12 -34.95 33.39
C LEU A 873 -59.39 -33.70 34.24
N GLU A 874 -58.38 -33.17 34.93
CA GLU A 874 -58.38 -31.75 35.34
C GLU A 874 -57.75 -30.90 34.23
N PRO A 875 -58.32 -29.72 33.89
CA PRO A 875 -57.80 -28.85 32.85
C PRO A 875 -56.69 -27.92 33.39
N GLY A 876 -55.43 -28.25 33.10
CA GLY A 876 -54.29 -27.34 33.24
C GLY A 876 -53.84 -26.78 31.88
N PRO A 877 -53.69 -25.45 31.71
CA PRO A 877 -53.32 -24.87 30.42
C PRO A 877 -51.80 -24.95 30.16
N VAL A 878 -51.41 -25.70 29.13
CA VAL A 878 -50.09 -25.57 28.49
C VAL A 878 -50.28 -24.95 27.12
N SER A 879 -50.18 -23.63 27.04
CA SER A 879 -50.29 -22.88 25.79
C SER A 879 -48.93 -22.81 25.07
N LEU A 880 -48.75 -23.64 24.05
CA LEU A 880 -47.75 -23.44 23.01
C LEU A 880 -48.14 -22.21 22.17
N GLN A 881 -47.54 -21.06 22.46
CA GLN A 881 -47.72 -19.86 21.63
C GLN A 881 -46.84 -19.94 20.37
N VAL A 882 -47.50 -20.20 19.24
CA VAL A 882 -46.97 -19.95 17.90
C VAL A 882 -47.31 -18.50 17.54
N SER A 883 -46.30 -17.64 17.45
CA SER A 883 -46.50 -16.25 17.01
C SER A 883 -46.62 -16.15 15.50
N HIS A 884 -47.79 -15.75 15.03
CA HIS A 884 -48.01 -15.22 13.67
C HIS A 884 -48.15 -13.70 13.75
N ASP A 885 -47.25 -12.98 13.11
CA ASP A 885 -47.39 -11.54 12.86
C ASP A 885 -48.16 -11.31 11.55
N GLN A 886 -49.25 -10.52 11.58
CA GLN A 886 -49.55 -9.55 10.51
C GLN A 886 -50.64 -8.50 10.85
N ALA A 887 -50.20 -7.24 10.84
CA ALA A 887 -50.80 -6.07 10.16
C ALA A 887 -52.03 -5.28 10.72
N GLN A 888 -51.94 -3.95 10.46
CA GLN A 888 -52.95 -2.86 10.49
C GLN A 888 -53.30 -2.25 11.87
N SER A 889 -52.93 -0.99 12.22
CA SER A 889 -53.33 0.35 11.69
C SER A 889 -54.56 0.94 12.42
N GLY A 890 -54.58 2.16 12.99
CA GLY A 890 -53.56 3.21 13.13
C GLY A 890 -54.11 4.55 13.71
N LYS A 891 -53.28 5.62 13.76
CA LYS A 891 -53.53 7.03 14.20
C LYS A 891 -53.70 7.24 15.73
N GLY A 892 -53.00 8.12 16.45
CA GLY A 892 -51.95 9.14 16.17
C GLY A 892 -51.50 9.83 17.50
N SER A 893 -50.71 10.92 17.59
CA SER A 893 -49.89 11.67 16.61
C SER A 893 -49.14 12.88 17.25
N VAL A 894 -47.81 12.98 17.08
CA VAL A 894 -46.96 14.23 17.00
C VAL A 894 -46.76 15.05 18.32
N PRO A 895 -45.56 15.61 18.66
CA PRO A 895 -44.46 16.10 17.80
C PRO A 895 -43.02 15.57 18.06
N ALA A 896 -42.12 15.90 17.12
CA ALA A 896 -40.68 15.62 17.13
C ALA A 896 -39.84 16.79 17.70
N PRO A 897 -38.52 16.57 17.92
CA PRO A 897 -37.57 17.14 16.95
C PRO A 897 -36.48 16.17 16.45
N LEU A 898 -35.94 16.50 15.27
CA LEU A 898 -34.79 15.88 14.57
C LEU A 898 -33.45 16.55 15.01
N PRO A 899 -32.27 16.21 14.43
CA PRO A 899 -31.66 14.88 14.25
C PRO A 899 -30.15 14.87 14.62
N THR A 900 -29.56 13.69 14.83
CA THR A 900 -28.12 13.51 14.53
C THR A 900 -27.78 12.10 14.07
N LYS A 901 -26.85 12.01 13.12
CA LYS A 901 -26.42 10.77 12.47
C LYS A 901 -25.46 10.02 13.38
N THR A 902 -25.72 8.74 13.65
CA THR A 902 -24.70 7.81 14.15
C THR A 902 -24.29 6.91 12.99
N HIS A 903 -23.04 7.04 12.54
CA HIS A 903 -22.46 6.10 11.58
C HIS A 903 -22.22 4.76 12.27
N SER A 904 -22.84 3.69 11.76
CA SER A 904 -22.48 2.32 12.13
C SER A 904 -21.05 2.05 11.67
N ARG A 905 -20.10 1.99 12.60
CA ARG A 905 -18.77 1.41 12.35
C ARG A 905 -18.84 -0.09 12.59
N GLU A 906 -19.03 -0.84 11.51
CA GLU A 906 -18.52 -2.21 11.44
C GLU A 906 -16.99 -2.15 11.42
N ALA A 907 -16.37 -2.27 12.58
CA ALA A 907 -14.95 -2.57 12.74
C ALA A 907 -14.69 -3.07 14.18
N THR A 908 -13.71 -3.96 14.33
CA THR A 908 -13.14 -4.39 15.62
C THR A 908 -13.99 -5.36 16.47
N SER A 909 -14.31 -6.54 15.90
CA SER A 909 -14.47 -7.78 16.69
C SER A 909 -13.30 -8.76 16.50
N GLN A 910 -12.14 -8.26 16.05
CA GLN A 910 -10.86 -8.98 15.98
C GLN A 910 -9.83 -8.31 16.89
N ALA A 911 -10.11 -8.30 18.20
CA ALA A 911 -9.18 -7.79 19.23
C ALA A 911 -9.37 -8.43 20.62
N ILE A 912 -9.95 -9.64 20.72
CA ILE A 912 -10.04 -10.40 21.99
C ILE A 912 -9.73 -11.89 21.76
N MET A 913 -8.56 -12.19 21.19
CA MET A 913 -7.94 -13.53 21.21
C MET A 913 -6.40 -13.43 21.22
N SER A 914 -5.87 -12.61 22.11
CA SER A 914 -4.43 -12.54 22.40
C SER A 914 -4.17 -12.10 23.84
N ALA A 915 -4.86 -12.74 24.79
CA ALA A 915 -4.40 -12.81 26.17
C ALA A 915 -3.48 -14.03 26.29
N SER A 916 -2.26 -13.80 26.76
CA SER A 916 -1.21 -14.80 26.98
C SER A 916 -1.69 -15.96 27.87
N GLU A 917 -1.20 -17.17 27.57
CA GLU A 917 -1.29 -18.30 28.51
C GLU A 917 -0.70 -17.90 29.88
N PRO A 918 -1.38 -18.16 31.00
CA PRO A 918 -0.77 -17.98 32.31
C PRO A 918 0.34 -19.01 32.49
N LYS A 919 1.58 -18.55 32.72
CA LYS A 919 2.67 -19.40 33.21
C LYS A 919 2.20 -20.16 34.45
N GLN A 920 2.29 -21.49 34.42
CA GLN A 920 2.12 -22.30 35.63
C GLN A 920 3.24 -21.99 36.61
N ILE A 921 2.97 -21.07 37.54
CA ILE A 921 3.66 -21.02 38.83
C ILE A 921 3.14 -22.23 39.61
N ALA A 922 4.05 -23.12 40.01
CA ALA A 922 3.69 -24.21 40.92
C ALA A 922 3.21 -23.60 42.26
N ASN A 923 2.11 -24.14 42.78
CA ASN A 923 1.22 -23.57 43.81
C ASN A 923 0.23 -22.55 43.23
N ASP A 924 -1.03 -22.98 43.04
CA ASP A 924 -2.15 -22.04 42.89
C ASP A 924 -2.18 -21.11 44.12
N PRO A 925 -2.04 -19.78 43.96
CA PRO A 925 -2.35 -18.87 45.03
C PRO A 925 -3.84 -18.99 45.38
N PRO A 926 -4.25 -18.78 46.65
CA PRO A 926 -5.65 -18.77 47.00
C PRO A 926 -6.40 -17.75 46.13
N ARG A 927 -7.56 -18.13 45.59
CA ARG A 927 -8.46 -17.23 44.85
C ARG A 927 -8.63 -15.93 45.66
N PRO A 928 -8.50 -14.75 45.03
CA PRO A 928 -8.72 -13.47 45.70
C PRO A 928 -10.15 -13.42 46.27
N ARG A 929 -10.29 -13.07 47.55
CA ARG A 929 -11.59 -12.97 48.26
C ARG A 929 -11.86 -11.59 48.87
N ASN A 930 -10.84 -10.74 48.96
CA ASN A 930 -10.94 -9.39 49.51
C ASN A 930 -10.43 -8.36 48.49
N ARG A 931 -10.82 -7.10 48.70
CA ARG A 931 -10.39 -5.94 47.90
C ARG A 931 -8.88 -5.93 47.63
N ASP A 932 -8.03 -6.13 48.65
CA ASP A 932 -6.57 -6.03 48.51
C ASP A 932 -5.99 -7.10 47.57
N GLU A 933 -6.56 -8.30 47.54
CA GLU A 933 -6.18 -9.38 46.62
C GLU A 933 -6.69 -9.13 45.18
N PHE A 934 -7.85 -8.50 45.03
CA PHE A 934 -8.33 -8.02 43.72
C PHE A 934 -7.46 -6.87 43.17
N VAL A 935 -7.13 -5.87 44.00
CA VAL A 935 -6.21 -4.76 43.66
C VAL A 935 -4.85 -5.29 43.20
N LYS A 936 -4.27 -6.28 43.90
CA LYS A 936 -3.03 -6.96 43.47
C LYS A 936 -3.18 -7.61 42.09
N SER A 937 -4.31 -8.26 41.83
CA SER A 937 -4.58 -8.94 40.56
C SER A 937 -4.64 -7.95 39.39
N PHE A 938 -5.24 -6.78 39.59
CA PHE A 938 -5.27 -5.71 38.58
C PHE A 938 -3.89 -5.10 38.32
N LEU A 939 -3.07 -4.85 39.36
CA LEU A 939 -1.72 -4.30 39.20
C LEU A 939 -0.79 -5.28 38.49
N MET A 940 -0.84 -6.58 38.84
CA MET A 940 -0.07 -7.62 38.17
C MET A 940 -0.40 -7.73 36.67
N ALA A 941 -1.67 -7.53 36.29
CA ALA A 941 -2.09 -7.52 34.89
C ALA A 941 -1.55 -6.31 34.09
N LEU A 942 -1.23 -5.20 34.77
CA LEU A 942 -0.53 -4.06 34.20
C LEU A 942 1.00 -4.18 34.28
N GLU A 943 1.53 -5.34 34.69
CA GLU A 943 2.95 -5.60 34.98
C GLU A 943 3.55 -4.70 36.08
N ILE A 944 2.71 -4.15 36.96
CA ILE A 944 3.14 -3.30 38.08
C ILE A 944 3.27 -4.14 39.34
N GLU A 945 4.41 -4.03 40.02
CA GLU A 945 4.64 -4.69 41.30
C GLU A 945 3.71 -4.08 42.38
N PRO A 946 2.86 -4.86 43.10
CA PRO A 946 1.81 -4.29 43.95
C PRO A 946 2.31 -3.43 45.12
N THR A 947 3.56 -3.63 45.56
CA THR A 947 4.24 -2.81 46.57
C THR A 947 4.32 -1.34 46.16
N ARG A 948 4.43 -1.05 44.86
CA ARG A 948 4.57 0.32 44.35
C ARG A 948 3.33 1.18 44.50
N LEU A 949 2.13 0.58 44.54
CA LEU A 949 0.91 1.33 44.86
C LEU A 949 0.79 1.56 46.37
N SER A 950 1.25 0.64 47.22
CA SER A 950 1.27 0.86 48.68
C SER A 950 2.26 1.95 49.12
N ASP A 951 3.35 2.18 48.35
CA ASP A 951 4.28 3.30 48.57
C ASP A 951 3.64 4.68 48.28
N VAL A 952 2.55 4.71 47.48
CA VAL A 952 1.84 5.93 47.06
C VAL A 952 0.49 6.04 47.78
N GLN A 953 0.53 5.96 49.12
CA GLN A 953 -0.62 6.13 50.00
C GLN A 953 -0.42 7.33 50.96
N GLY A 954 -1.51 7.79 51.58
CA GLY A 954 -1.49 8.92 52.51
C GLY A 954 -1.02 10.22 51.85
N GLU A 955 -0.11 10.95 52.51
CA GLU A 955 0.38 12.26 52.05
C GLU A 955 1.15 12.19 50.71
N VAL A 956 1.74 11.03 50.36
CA VAL A 956 2.45 10.82 49.08
C VAL A 956 1.50 10.89 47.88
N PHE A 957 0.25 10.43 48.06
CA PHE A 957 -0.75 10.42 46.98
C PHE A 957 -1.05 11.83 46.46
N GLY A 958 -1.06 12.85 47.32
CA GLY A 958 -1.29 14.24 46.91
C GLY A 958 -0.22 14.76 45.95
N ALA A 959 1.05 14.42 46.18
CA ALA A 959 2.15 14.77 45.30
C ALA A 959 2.11 13.98 43.98
N ALA A 960 1.75 12.70 44.02
CA ALA A 960 1.60 11.87 42.83
C ALA A 960 0.43 12.31 41.93
N ALA A 961 -0.70 12.71 42.53
CA ALA A 961 -1.83 13.30 41.81
C ALA A 961 -1.47 14.64 41.17
N ALA A 962 -0.72 15.50 41.87
CA ALA A 962 -0.23 16.76 41.32
C ALA A 962 0.73 16.54 40.12
N ALA A 963 1.65 15.59 40.23
CA ALA A 963 2.54 15.19 39.13
C ALA A 963 1.76 14.58 37.94
N SER A 964 0.66 13.87 38.20
CA SER A 964 -0.22 13.32 37.16
C SER A 964 -0.96 14.41 36.38
N GLU A 965 -1.38 15.50 37.05
CA GLU A 965 -1.99 16.65 36.37
C GLU A 965 -0.93 17.48 35.61
N ALA A 966 0.29 17.63 36.12
CA ALA A 966 1.41 18.23 35.38
C ALA A 966 1.75 17.41 34.11
N PHE A 967 1.82 16.08 34.22
CA PHE A 967 2.00 15.17 33.09
C PHE A 967 0.90 15.31 32.04
N LYS A 968 -0.35 15.45 32.47
CA LYS A 968 -1.50 15.64 31.58
C LYS A 968 -1.38 16.94 30.77
N ARG A 969 -0.98 18.06 31.38
CA ARG A 969 -0.72 19.33 30.66
C ARG A 969 0.43 19.18 29.66
N PHE A 970 1.54 18.64 30.11
CA PHE A 970 2.70 18.35 29.25
C PHE A 970 2.34 17.48 28.03
N ARG A 971 1.43 16.51 28.20
CA ARG A 971 0.86 15.71 27.10
C ARG A 971 -0.02 16.54 26.16
N GLU A 972 -0.89 17.40 26.68
CA GLU A 972 -1.76 18.29 25.90
C GLU A 972 -0.94 19.23 24.99
N ASP A 973 0.22 19.70 25.45
CA ASP A 973 1.16 20.51 24.66
C ASP A 973 1.91 19.72 23.57
N ASN A 974 1.97 18.39 23.69
CA ASN A 974 2.76 17.49 22.83
C ASN A 974 1.89 16.47 22.07
N HIS A 975 1.12 16.94 21.08
CA HIS A 975 0.17 16.12 20.30
C HIS A 975 0.72 14.78 19.75
N ALA A 976 1.97 14.73 19.29
CA ALA A 976 2.58 13.51 18.76
C ALA A 976 2.79 12.43 19.85
N LEU A 977 3.10 12.88 21.07
CA LEU A 977 3.24 12.04 22.25
C LEU A 977 1.87 11.66 22.83
N SER A 978 0.89 12.59 22.84
CA SER A 978 -0.48 12.31 23.29
C SER A 978 -1.08 11.10 22.60
N ASN A 979 -1.04 11.06 21.27
CA ASN A 979 -1.60 9.93 20.50
C ASN A 979 -1.03 8.55 20.89
N GLN A 980 0.23 8.48 21.32
CA GLN A 980 0.86 7.24 21.78
C GLN A 980 0.45 6.90 23.21
N ILE A 981 0.40 7.88 24.12
CA ILE A 981 -0.06 7.69 25.50
C ILE A 981 -1.54 7.28 25.53
N ASP A 982 -2.37 7.88 24.67
CA ASP A 982 -3.81 7.61 24.59
C ASP A 982 -4.08 6.19 24.07
N LEU A 983 -3.19 5.66 23.21
CA LEU A 983 -3.23 4.26 22.77
C LEU A 983 -2.85 3.29 23.90
N GLU A 984 -1.84 3.61 24.72
CA GLU A 984 -1.46 2.78 25.87
C GLU A 984 -2.47 2.86 27.03
N ASP A 985 -3.06 4.02 27.32
CA ASP A 985 -4.16 4.12 28.31
C ASP A 985 -5.38 3.30 27.87
N GLY A 986 -5.68 3.29 26.56
CA GLY A 986 -6.69 2.41 25.97
C GLY A 986 -6.40 0.93 26.22
N LYS A 987 -5.18 0.46 25.90
CA LYS A 987 -4.75 -0.92 26.17
C LYS A 987 -4.82 -1.27 27.66
N ALA A 988 -4.36 -0.38 28.54
CA ALA A 988 -4.38 -0.57 29.98
C ALA A 988 -5.82 -0.72 30.50
N ARG A 989 -6.75 0.13 30.03
CA ARG A 989 -8.18 0.03 30.37
C ARG A 989 -8.79 -1.29 29.88
N ASP A 990 -8.57 -1.65 28.62
CA ASP A 990 -9.16 -2.85 28.02
C ASP A 990 -8.63 -4.13 28.70
N LEU A 991 -7.37 -4.15 29.15
CA LEU A 991 -6.80 -5.21 30.00
C LEU A 991 -7.47 -5.29 31.38
N LEU A 992 -7.68 -4.14 32.05
CA LEU A 992 -8.37 -4.09 33.34
C LEU A 992 -9.82 -4.60 33.23
N GLU A 993 -10.55 -4.22 32.18
CA GLU A 993 -11.90 -4.70 31.91
C GLU A 993 -11.95 -6.22 31.65
N ALA A 994 -10.97 -6.76 30.90
CA ALA A 994 -10.86 -8.20 30.67
C ALA A 994 -10.57 -8.99 31.96
N VAL A 995 -9.69 -8.46 32.83
CA VAL A 995 -9.38 -9.07 34.14
C VAL A 995 -10.58 -9.00 35.07
N TYR A 996 -11.30 -7.87 35.12
CA TYR A 996 -12.54 -7.75 35.89
C TYR A 996 -13.60 -8.75 35.43
N ALA A 997 -13.81 -8.91 34.13
CA ALA A 997 -14.75 -9.89 33.57
C ALA A 997 -14.35 -11.34 33.92
N ASN A 998 -13.06 -11.68 33.88
CA ASN A 998 -12.53 -12.99 34.26
C ASN A 998 -12.75 -13.28 35.76
N LEU A 999 -12.36 -12.34 36.63
CA LEU A 999 -12.56 -12.45 38.08
C LEU A 999 -14.05 -12.59 38.43
N LYS A 1000 -14.92 -11.81 37.78
CA LYS A 1000 -16.37 -11.86 37.98
C LYS A 1000 -17.00 -13.19 37.55
N TYR A 1001 -16.51 -13.79 36.47
CA TYR A 1001 -16.94 -15.12 36.01
C TYR A 1001 -16.56 -16.25 36.98
N ASN A 1002 -15.43 -16.10 37.69
CA ASN A 1002 -14.92 -17.10 38.62
C ASN A 1002 -15.55 -17.05 40.04
N ILE A 1003 -16.49 -16.13 40.29
CA ILE A 1003 -17.22 -16.04 41.56
C ILE A 1003 -18.51 -16.90 41.47
N PRO A 1004 -18.70 -17.92 42.33
CA PRO A 1004 -19.89 -18.76 42.39
C PRO A 1004 -21.18 -17.97 42.60
N ASN A 1005 -22.26 -18.46 41.97
CA ASN A 1005 -23.60 -17.92 42.10
C ASN A 1005 -24.09 -17.98 43.57
N GLY A 1006 -24.01 -16.84 44.27
CA GLY A 1006 -24.46 -16.67 45.66
C GLY A 1006 -23.58 -15.75 46.51
N GLU A 1007 -22.31 -15.53 46.16
CA GLU A 1007 -21.35 -14.77 46.97
C GLU A 1007 -21.41 -13.25 46.69
N VAL A 1008 -22.51 -12.61 47.09
CA VAL A 1008 -22.76 -11.16 46.89
C VAL A 1008 -21.67 -10.27 47.53
N SER A 1009 -21.03 -10.73 48.62
CA SER A 1009 -19.96 -9.97 49.27
C SER A 1009 -18.70 -9.89 48.42
N GLU A 1010 -18.26 -10.99 47.81
CA GLU A 1010 -17.03 -10.99 46.99
C GLU A 1010 -17.23 -10.22 45.68
N GLN A 1011 -18.44 -10.24 45.12
CA GLN A 1011 -18.78 -9.39 43.96
C GLN A 1011 -18.69 -7.90 44.31
N ARG A 1012 -19.18 -7.48 45.48
CA ARG A 1012 -19.06 -6.09 45.96
C ARG A 1012 -17.60 -5.69 46.19
N GLU A 1013 -16.78 -6.55 46.79
CA GLU A 1013 -15.35 -6.28 47.00
C GLU A 1013 -14.58 -6.16 45.67
N LEU A 1014 -14.93 -6.97 44.66
CA LEU A 1014 -14.40 -6.86 43.30
C LEU A 1014 -14.81 -5.56 42.61
N ASP A 1015 -16.09 -5.18 42.70
CA ASP A 1015 -16.61 -3.93 42.11
C ASP A 1015 -15.90 -2.70 42.73
N VAL A 1016 -15.75 -2.67 44.07
CA VAL A 1016 -15.03 -1.60 44.79
C VAL A 1016 -13.54 -1.55 44.41
N ALA A 1017 -12.87 -2.71 44.31
CA ALA A 1017 -11.47 -2.78 43.89
C ALA A 1017 -11.27 -2.28 42.45
N PHE A 1018 -12.23 -2.55 41.56
CA PHE A 1018 -12.20 -2.08 40.18
C PHE A 1018 -12.44 -0.56 40.08
N GLU A 1019 -13.45 -0.02 40.78
CA GLU A 1019 -13.69 1.43 40.86
C GLU A 1019 -12.47 2.19 41.42
N GLU A 1020 -11.81 1.64 42.44
CA GLU A 1020 -10.58 2.20 42.99
C GLU A 1020 -9.46 2.25 41.95
N ILE A 1021 -9.12 1.14 41.30
CA ILE A 1021 -8.07 1.09 40.26
C ILE A 1021 -8.40 2.05 39.10
N GLN A 1022 -9.67 2.16 38.71
CA GLN A 1022 -10.11 3.12 37.69
C GLN A 1022 -9.91 4.58 38.14
N SER A 1023 -10.17 4.89 39.42
CA SER A 1023 -9.96 6.23 39.98
C SER A 1023 -8.48 6.60 40.12
N LEU A 1024 -7.62 5.63 40.42
CA LEU A 1024 -6.17 5.80 40.60
C LEU A 1024 -5.39 5.73 39.28
N ARG A 1025 -6.04 5.41 38.15
CA ARG A 1025 -5.40 5.17 36.85
C ARG A 1025 -4.37 6.22 36.43
N PRO A 1026 -4.60 7.55 36.55
CA PRO A 1026 -3.61 8.56 36.15
C PRO A 1026 -2.28 8.45 36.92
N VAL A 1027 -2.34 8.08 38.20
CA VAL A 1027 -1.17 7.85 39.05
C VAL A 1027 -0.52 6.50 38.70
N ILE A 1028 -1.34 5.44 38.50
CA ILE A 1028 -0.88 4.10 38.13
C ILE A 1028 -0.07 4.11 36.82
N MET A 1029 -0.52 4.89 35.82
CA MET A 1029 0.18 5.06 34.54
C MET A 1029 1.62 5.58 34.69
N LEU A 1030 1.87 6.37 35.73
CA LEU A 1030 3.16 7.00 36.03
C LEU A 1030 3.98 6.29 37.12
N LEU A 1031 3.52 5.18 37.70
CA LEU A 1031 4.29 4.41 38.69
C LEU A 1031 5.63 3.90 38.09
N GLN A 1032 6.60 3.56 38.95
CA GLN A 1032 7.86 2.97 38.49
C GLN A 1032 7.61 1.58 37.87
N GLY A 1033 8.07 1.38 36.63
CA GLY A 1033 7.71 0.23 35.78
C GLY A 1033 6.34 0.35 35.08
N GLY A 1034 5.62 1.47 35.27
CA GLY A 1034 4.30 1.71 34.72
C GLY A 1034 4.27 1.82 33.19
N PRO A 1035 3.07 1.76 32.57
CA PRO A 1035 2.90 1.80 31.12
C PRO A 1035 3.58 2.99 30.42
N VAL A 1036 3.59 4.19 31.02
CA VAL A 1036 4.23 5.37 30.41
C VAL A 1036 5.76 5.21 30.36
N GLU A 1037 6.37 4.70 31.41
CA GLU A 1037 7.82 4.47 31.47
C GLU A 1037 8.25 3.39 30.47
N ARG A 1038 7.47 2.30 30.35
CA ARG A 1038 7.70 1.26 29.33
C ARG A 1038 7.52 1.78 27.91
N LEU A 1039 6.50 2.60 27.64
CA LEU A 1039 6.29 3.24 26.34
C LEU A 1039 7.45 4.16 25.96
N MET A 1040 7.90 5.02 26.88
CA MET A 1040 9.01 5.94 26.60
C MET A 1040 10.30 5.18 26.34
N HIS A 1041 10.58 4.13 27.12
CA HIS A 1041 11.73 3.29 26.89
C HIS A 1041 11.69 2.59 25.52
N SER A 1042 10.52 2.09 25.07
CA SER A 1042 10.36 1.49 23.73
C SER A 1042 10.61 2.53 22.63
N ILE A 1043 9.94 3.68 22.68
CA ILE A 1043 10.10 4.74 21.66
C ILE A 1043 11.56 5.18 21.53
N VAL A 1044 12.27 5.33 22.66
CA VAL A 1044 13.70 5.65 22.64
C VAL A 1044 14.50 4.48 22.05
N HIS A 1045 14.26 3.24 22.48
CA HIS A 1045 15.00 2.06 22.00
C HIS A 1045 14.84 1.85 20.49
N ASP A 1046 13.62 1.98 19.97
CA ASP A 1046 13.28 1.73 18.57
C ASP A 1046 13.81 2.85 17.64
N MET A 1047 13.90 4.09 18.13
CA MET A 1047 14.32 5.26 17.33
C MET A 1047 15.79 5.69 17.51
N GLU A 1048 16.49 5.22 18.57
CA GLU A 1048 17.92 5.51 18.78
C GLU A 1048 18.82 5.07 17.60
N PRO A 1049 18.61 3.93 16.92
CA PRO A 1049 19.41 3.54 15.75
C PRO A 1049 19.25 4.51 14.57
N ASP A 1050 18.00 4.84 14.21
CA ASP A 1050 17.71 5.78 13.11
C ASP A 1050 18.16 7.22 13.46
N ASN A 1051 18.16 7.59 14.74
CA ASN A 1051 18.74 8.84 15.23
C ASN A 1051 20.28 8.85 15.05
N ALA A 1052 20.96 7.76 15.43
CA ALA A 1052 22.42 7.64 15.29
C ALA A 1052 22.88 7.67 13.82
N GLU A 1053 22.04 7.19 12.90
CA GLU A 1053 22.29 7.24 11.46
C GLU A 1053 21.77 8.53 10.78
N GLY A 1054 21.16 9.45 11.53
CA GLY A 1054 20.64 10.73 11.01
C GLY A 1054 19.45 10.59 10.06
N LYS A 1055 18.66 9.52 10.19
CA LYS A 1055 17.54 9.16 9.31
C LYS A 1055 16.17 9.69 9.76
N LEU A 1056 16.04 10.11 11.02
CA LEU A 1056 14.77 10.62 11.57
C LEU A 1056 14.31 11.90 10.85
N ARG A 1057 13.01 11.99 10.55
CA ARG A 1057 12.38 13.22 10.06
C ARG A 1057 12.27 14.27 11.17
N PRO A 1058 12.09 15.57 10.87
CA PRO A 1058 12.00 16.62 11.91
C PRO A 1058 10.95 16.36 13.01
N ASN A 1059 9.79 15.79 12.65
CA ASN A 1059 8.74 15.44 13.62
C ASN A 1059 9.10 14.20 14.46
N GLU A 1060 9.82 13.24 13.87
CA GLU A 1060 10.29 12.03 14.53
C GLU A 1060 11.46 12.36 15.48
N GLN A 1061 12.36 13.26 15.07
CA GLN A 1061 13.42 13.84 15.91
C GLN A 1061 12.84 14.61 17.11
N SER A 1062 11.79 15.38 16.89
CA SER A 1062 11.04 16.06 17.96
C SER A 1062 10.46 15.06 18.96
N LEU A 1063 9.74 14.04 18.48
CA LEU A 1063 9.17 13.00 19.34
C LEU A 1063 10.26 12.23 20.11
N PHE A 1064 11.34 11.84 19.45
CA PHE A 1064 12.47 11.15 20.06
C PHE A 1064 13.14 11.98 21.17
N ASN A 1065 13.41 13.27 20.92
CA ASN A 1065 14.00 14.16 21.92
C ASN A 1065 13.08 14.31 23.15
N VAL A 1066 11.77 14.47 22.94
CA VAL A 1066 10.78 14.59 24.02
C VAL A 1066 10.67 13.27 24.81
N ALA A 1067 10.57 12.13 24.12
CA ALA A 1067 10.51 10.80 24.74
C ALA A 1067 11.79 10.48 25.53
N LYS A 1068 12.96 10.83 25.01
CA LYS A 1068 14.26 10.63 25.68
C LYS A 1068 14.42 11.49 26.93
N ASN A 1069 13.96 12.74 26.89
CA ASN A 1069 13.95 13.59 28.08
C ASN A 1069 13.00 13.05 29.16
N LEU A 1070 11.81 12.58 28.76
CA LEU A 1070 10.84 12.00 29.68
C LEU A 1070 11.29 10.64 30.25
N ASP A 1071 11.87 9.76 29.43
CA ASP A 1071 12.46 8.48 29.85
C ASP A 1071 13.56 8.71 30.93
N ASN A 1072 14.42 9.71 30.72
CA ASN A 1072 15.42 10.11 31.71
C ASN A 1072 14.80 10.69 32.99
N ALA A 1073 13.77 11.54 32.89
CA ALA A 1073 13.09 12.10 34.05
C ALA A 1073 12.39 11.01 34.90
N LEU A 1074 11.78 10.02 34.23
CA LEU A 1074 11.15 8.87 34.88
C LEU A 1074 12.18 7.93 35.50
N LYS A 1075 13.26 7.56 34.80
CA LYS A 1075 14.28 6.64 35.33
C LYS A 1075 15.05 7.21 36.52
N ASN A 1076 15.27 8.53 36.56
CA ASN A 1076 16.03 9.19 37.63
C ASN A 1076 15.18 9.51 38.89
N THR A 1077 13.91 9.09 38.95
CA THR A 1077 13.01 9.44 40.06
C THR A 1077 12.35 8.19 40.65
N ASP A 1078 12.74 7.77 41.86
CA ASP A 1078 12.27 6.52 42.49
C ASP A 1078 10.81 6.50 42.99
N ARG A 1079 10.02 7.57 42.76
CA ARG A 1079 8.54 7.61 42.90
C ARG A 1079 7.93 7.04 44.20
N ASN A 1080 8.71 7.01 45.28
CA ASN A 1080 8.35 6.43 46.58
C ASN A 1080 8.23 7.47 47.72
N THR A 1081 8.48 8.74 47.42
CA THR A 1081 8.54 9.83 48.41
C THR A 1081 7.88 11.10 47.87
N ILE A 1082 7.37 11.94 48.78
CA ILE A 1082 6.74 13.24 48.44
C ILE A 1082 7.70 14.10 47.58
N SER A 1083 8.98 14.18 47.98
CA SER A 1083 10.00 14.96 47.27
C SER A 1083 10.31 14.43 45.88
N ALA A 1084 10.30 13.10 45.68
CA ALA A 1084 10.47 12.49 44.36
C ALA A 1084 9.31 12.86 43.43
N TRP A 1085 8.06 12.72 43.90
CA TRP A 1085 6.88 13.10 43.11
C TRP A 1085 6.79 14.60 42.83
N SER A 1086 7.13 15.47 43.80
CA SER A 1086 7.17 16.92 43.55
C SER A 1086 8.30 17.31 42.58
N SER A 1087 9.44 16.61 42.62
CA SER A 1087 10.53 16.80 41.66
C SER A 1087 10.09 16.39 40.25
N LEU A 1088 9.41 15.26 40.09
CA LEU A 1088 8.88 14.83 38.79
C LEU A 1088 7.85 15.82 38.24
N GLY A 1089 6.91 16.28 39.09
CA GLY A 1089 5.94 17.32 38.70
C GLY A 1089 6.61 18.62 38.24
N GLY A 1090 7.63 19.08 38.97
CA GLY A 1090 8.41 20.27 38.61
C GLY A 1090 9.17 20.12 37.28
N VAL A 1091 9.77 18.96 37.02
CA VAL A 1091 10.44 18.67 35.73
C VAL A 1091 9.43 18.64 34.57
N LEU A 1092 8.24 18.07 34.78
CA LEU A 1092 7.18 18.03 33.77
C LEU A 1092 6.63 19.42 33.44
N ASP A 1093 6.40 20.27 34.45
CA ASP A 1093 5.99 21.67 34.25
C ASP A 1093 7.13 22.53 33.62
N GLU A 1094 8.41 22.25 33.90
CA GLU A 1094 9.53 22.91 33.22
C GLU A 1094 9.64 22.49 31.73
N MET A 1095 9.44 21.20 31.46
CA MET A 1095 9.46 20.66 30.09
C MET A 1095 8.33 21.21 29.21
N SER A 1096 7.13 21.47 29.75
CA SER A 1096 6.08 22.18 29.01
C SER A 1096 6.46 23.65 28.76
N GLY A 1097 6.97 24.35 29.79
CA GLY A 1097 7.35 25.76 29.69
C GLY A 1097 8.49 26.08 28.68
N GLN A 1098 9.38 25.13 28.39
CA GLN A 1098 10.44 25.33 27.38
C GLN A 1098 9.89 25.43 25.94
N GLN A 1099 8.78 24.76 25.60
CA GLN A 1099 8.22 24.81 24.24
C GLN A 1099 7.47 26.12 23.96
N ASP A 1100 6.85 26.75 24.96
CA ASP A 1100 6.17 28.04 24.78
C ASP A 1100 7.15 29.18 24.50
N ASN A 1101 8.35 29.16 25.07
CA ASN A 1101 9.42 30.10 24.71
C ASN A 1101 9.89 29.96 23.24
N ILE A 1102 9.79 28.75 22.66
CA ILE A 1102 10.11 28.51 21.24
C ILE A 1102 9.00 29.05 20.33
N ARG A 1103 7.74 29.02 20.76
CA ARG A 1103 6.60 29.61 20.02
C ARG A 1103 6.59 31.14 20.00
N GLN A 1104 7.32 31.82 20.90
CA GLN A 1104 7.37 33.29 20.97
C GLN A 1104 8.52 33.95 20.17
N LEU A 1105 9.39 33.18 19.51
CA LEU A 1105 10.42 33.74 18.64
C LEU A 1105 9.81 34.26 17.32
N PRO A 1106 10.00 35.55 16.95
CA PRO A 1106 9.41 36.10 15.74
C PRO A 1106 10.07 35.52 14.48
N ASN A 1107 9.26 35.30 13.44
CA ASN A 1107 9.68 34.86 12.11
C ASN A 1107 10.82 35.72 11.54
N ILE A 1108 12.05 35.19 11.54
CA ILE A 1108 13.19 35.76 10.83
C ILE A 1108 13.93 34.65 10.07
N ALA A 1109 13.53 34.42 8.82
CA ALA A 1109 14.42 33.98 7.73
C ALA A 1109 13.68 33.93 6.37
N THR A 1110 13.38 35.10 5.81
CA THR A 1110 13.40 35.25 4.34
C THR A 1110 14.81 35.63 3.91
N ARG A 1111 15.60 34.65 3.42
CA ARG A 1111 16.72 34.87 2.50
C ARG A 1111 17.20 33.58 1.86
#